data_AF-A0A2E8Y4R1-F1
#
_entry.id   AF-A0A2E8Y4R1-F1
#
_cell.length_a   1.000
_cell.length_b   1.000
_cell.length_c   1.000
_cell.angle_alpha   90.00
_cell.angle_beta   90.00
_cell.angle_gamma   90.00
#
_symmetry.space_group_name_H-M   'P 1'
#
loop_
_entity.id
_entity.type
_entity.pdbx_description
1 polymer ?
#
loop_
_entity_poly.entity_id
_entity_poly.type
_entity_poly.pdbx_seq_one_letter_code
_entity_poly.pdbx_strand_id
1 'polypeptide(L)'
;MATIAASAKEPGLVKEDFLGEIQPLLRKYCFDCHGEKKSKAGIRVDYMDGSVPDKEVRHWEMIRKQLAKEEMPPEDEEQPSKAQRAAMVAWIDEALTMTRTRVRPKNGGARRLTVAQYRNTLRDLLGIEEELTGVLPPDGMSKDGFVNNGQSMLLSPLLLESYFDIAEKALDLVIVNDKLKPEIQLFRIEIGEGINPKPSPDKLILGANSHLLPNDSFVVTQPLPNKSFAFLPFKMRTQWRFNEGYRGNDTVRGWREYDSLYHAVFACMRGTPGYPLGKAYQVAADGLLLRQAIPSAEMWQVESTYGPRANFKISMRELPKHGRFRVRVRAAKYNDALLLPHGSSTAEPSETALTVTGLGKRQKVNIPKPGVYQVDVHLQPSLGQAVVADASRLDEKLVGFWGLNGNADSLPKRKELTGALVGDAKFVKSPIGKDGQAVSLDGNGDAVVVPRDKLMDVGTGEFTVSAWIRPSQLRQAGIVVLGGYGWTHGWVFDMPDNKGVLRLETSNAMNQSNGSVASRPGVIRANQWHHVAAVVRRGENNTQLYVNGYEVGVGTIQSSDLDNPKVDLTIGRVPDAQQFKGEIDEVRYYSRALGAAELKALLEPGQHFVKAPPVKEEDLKLSVGGRELEAKRLQAAFAVLRLPGGSTELSVSLTGGLRPHSAVLTPVTAESDLAKRFAKFE
;
A
#
# COMPACT_ATOMS: atom_id res chain seq x y z
N MET A 1 -59.54 26.32 0.98
CA MET A 1 -59.84 26.62 2.40
C MET A 1 -59.92 28.14 2.53
N ALA A 2 -61.14 28.68 2.61
CA ALA A 2 -61.37 30.08 2.93
C ALA A 2 -61.49 30.18 4.45
N THR A 3 -60.60 30.94 5.08
CA THR A 3 -60.65 31.19 6.53
C THR A 3 -60.26 32.65 6.77
N ILE A 4 -61.30 33.45 6.96
CA ILE A 4 -61.39 34.67 7.80
C ILE A 4 -60.11 35.52 7.83
N ALA A 5 -59.96 36.43 6.87
CA ALA A 5 -59.12 37.60 7.05
C ALA A 5 -59.85 38.58 7.97
N ALA A 6 -59.33 38.79 9.18
CA ALA A 6 -59.67 39.96 9.96
C ALA A 6 -59.41 41.20 9.07
N SER A 7 -60.39 42.08 8.98
CA SER A 7 -60.31 43.32 8.21
C SER A 7 -59.13 44.15 8.72
N ALA A 8 -57.97 44.07 8.07
CA ALA A 8 -56.85 44.97 8.33
C ALA A 8 -57.32 46.39 8.00
N LYS A 9 -57.24 47.33 8.94
CA LYS A 9 -57.51 48.74 8.66
C LYS A 9 -56.61 49.21 7.52
N GLU A 10 -57.10 50.15 6.70
CA GLU A 10 -56.29 50.72 5.63
C GLU A 10 -55.08 51.51 6.21
N PRO A 11 -53.95 51.60 5.48
CA PRO A 11 -52.74 52.25 5.98
C PRO A 11 -52.95 53.70 6.42
N GLY A 12 -53.90 54.40 5.81
CA GLY A 12 -54.30 55.76 6.18
C GLY A 12 -54.96 55.81 7.55
N LEU A 13 -55.88 54.88 7.83
CA LEU A 13 -56.61 54.79 9.10
C LEU A 13 -55.68 54.50 10.29
N VAL A 14 -54.68 53.62 10.12
CA VAL A 14 -53.70 53.35 11.21
C VAL A 14 -52.84 54.58 11.53
N LYS A 15 -52.52 55.41 10.52
CA LYS A 15 -51.79 56.65 10.73
C LYS A 15 -52.67 57.74 11.36
N GLU A 16 -53.95 57.80 11.00
CA GLU A 16 -54.92 58.71 11.62
C GLU A 16 -55.19 58.34 13.09
N ASP A 17 -55.39 57.06 13.39
CA ASP A 17 -55.52 56.53 14.76
C ASP A 17 -54.27 56.83 15.60
N PHE A 18 -53.09 56.76 14.98
CA PHE A 18 -51.85 57.13 15.66
C PHE A 18 -51.86 58.59 16.09
N LEU A 19 -52.16 59.51 15.17
CA LEU A 19 -52.14 60.94 15.44
C LEU A 19 -53.24 61.35 16.43
N GLY A 20 -54.42 60.72 16.35
CA GLY A 20 -55.58 61.04 17.18
C GLY A 20 -55.50 60.45 18.59
N GLU A 21 -55.06 59.19 18.72
CA GLU A 21 -55.22 58.44 19.97
C GLU A 21 -53.90 58.05 20.62
N ILE A 22 -52.88 57.67 19.85
CA ILE A 22 -51.65 57.09 20.40
C ILE A 22 -50.56 58.15 20.64
N GLN A 23 -50.37 59.08 19.72
CA GLN A 23 -49.38 60.15 19.83
C GLN A 23 -49.59 61.04 21.07
N PRO A 24 -50.83 61.40 21.47
CA PRO A 24 -51.06 62.11 22.74
C PRO A 24 -50.62 61.30 23.96
N LEU A 25 -50.82 59.97 23.96
CA LEU A 25 -50.40 59.08 25.04
C LEU A 25 -48.87 58.96 25.10
N LEU A 26 -48.20 58.80 23.95
CA LEU A 26 -46.74 58.79 23.90
C LEU A 26 -46.14 60.12 24.33
N ARG A 27 -46.78 61.24 23.97
CA ARG A 27 -46.38 62.57 24.43
C ARG A 27 -46.47 62.70 25.94
N LYS A 28 -47.56 62.20 26.53
CA LYS A 28 -47.80 62.29 27.97
C LYS A 28 -46.90 61.38 28.78
N TYR A 29 -46.66 60.14 28.32
CA TYR A 29 -46.03 59.11 29.14
C TYR A 29 -44.60 58.73 28.71
N CYS A 30 -44.15 59.12 27.51
CA CYS A 30 -42.86 58.65 26.97
C CYS A 30 -41.87 59.78 26.66
N PHE A 31 -42.32 60.99 26.30
CA PHE A 31 -41.42 62.04 25.77
C PHE A 31 -40.45 62.61 26.81
N ASP A 32 -40.79 62.57 28.10
CA ASP A 32 -39.91 63.08 29.15
C ASP A 32 -38.63 62.24 29.31
N CYS A 33 -38.68 60.95 28.97
CA CYS A 33 -37.54 60.03 29.02
C CYS A 33 -36.99 59.63 27.64
N HIS A 34 -37.81 59.71 26.59
CA HIS A 34 -37.52 59.28 25.21
C HIS A 34 -37.87 60.36 24.16
N GLY A 35 -37.62 61.62 24.49
CA GLY A 35 -37.87 62.77 23.62
C GLY A 35 -36.61 63.57 23.28
N GLU A 36 -36.78 64.78 22.74
CA GLU A 36 -35.67 65.61 22.24
C GLU A 36 -34.53 65.83 23.24
N LYS A 37 -34.90 66.08 24.49
CA LYS A 37 -33.97 66.43 25.57
C LYS A 37 -33.34 65.21 26.25
N LYS A 38 -33.96 64.02 26.18
CA LYS A 38 -33.49 62.79 26.85
C LYS A 38 -33.81 61.56 26.00
N SER A 39 -32.79 60.74 25.75
CA SER A 39 -32.89 59.48 24.96
C SER A 39 -32.40 58.29 25.80
N LYS A 40 -33.20 57.86 26.78
CA LYS A 40 -32.84 56.69 27.59
C LYS A 40 -32.70 55.46 26.67
N ALA A 41 -31.65 54.67 26.91
CA ALA A 41 -31.29 53.50 26.09
C ALA A 41 -31.09 53.77 24.58
N GLY A 42 -30.85 55.03 24.19
CA GLY A 42 -30.67 55.42 22.78
C GLY A 42 -31.95 55.44 21.95
N ILE A 43 -33.13 55.35 22.60
CA ILE A 43 -34.44 55.31 21.93
C ILE A 43 -35.12 56.67 22.03
N ARG A 44 -35.62 57.15 20.90
CA ARG A 44 -36.36 58.40 20.72
C ARG A 44 -37.72 58.07 20.10
N VAL A 45 -38.79 58.48 20.77
CA VAL A 45 -40.19 58.17 20.40
C VAL A 45 -40.90 59.40 19.83
N ASP A 46 -40.35 60.60 20.06
CA ASP A 46 -40.92 61.88 19.65
C ASP A 46 -40.96 62.10 18.12
N TYR A 47 -40.05 61.50 17.36
CA TYR A 47 -40.06 61.58 15.90
C TYR A 47 -40.97 60.56 15.22
N MET A 48 -41.55 59.62 15.98
CA MET A 48 -42.37 58.56 15.42
C MET A 48 -43.71 59.14 14.95
N ASP A 49 -44.03 58.97 13.66
CA ASP A 49 -45.19 59.58 13.00
C ASP A 49 -46.30 58.57 12.66
N GLY A 50 -46.19 57.34 13.15
CA GLY A 50 -47.13 56.26 12.89
C GLY A 50 -46.95 55.57 11.53
N SER A 51 -45.98 55.98 10.69
CA SER A 51 -45.75 55.34 9.38
C SER A 51 -45.05 53.98 9.43
N VAL A 52 -44.41 53.65 10.57
CA VAL A 52 -43.69 52.39 10.85
C VAL A 52 -42.86 51.90 9.65
N PRO A 53 -41.82 52.64 9.24
CA PRO A 53 -40.92 52.20 8.17
C PRO A 53 -40.11 50.97 8.62
N ASP A 54 -39.62 50.16 7.66
CA ASP A 54 -38.90 48.90 7.95
C ASP A 54 -37.74 49.07 8.94
N LYS A 55 -37.02 50.20 8.86
CA LYS A 55 -35.90 50.55 9.77
C LYS A 55 -36.33 50.73 11.24
N GLU A 56 -37.61 50.98 11.49
CA GLU A 56 -38.16 51.27 12.82
C GLU A 56 -38.96 50.11 13.43
N VAL A 57 -39.21 49.04 12.68
CA VAL A 57 -39.96 47.85 13.13
C VAL A 57 -39.41 47.32 14.45
N ARG A 58 -38.08 47.21 14.57
CA ARG A 58 -37.43 46.73 15.79
C ARG A 58 -37.65 47.64 16.99
N HIS A 59 -37.68 48.96 16.77
CA HIS A 59 -37.94 49.92 17.85
C HIS A 59 -39.39 49.82 18.34
N TRP A 60 -40.35 49.68 17.43
CA TRP A 60 -41.76 49.47 17.78
C TRP A 60 -42.03 48.15 18.51
N GLU A 61 -41.36 47.07 18.12
CA GLU A 61 -41.42 45.78 18.85
C GLU A 61 -40.90 45.91 20.29
N MET A 62 -39.83 46.69 20.49
CA MET A 62 -39.28 46.95 21.82
C MET A 62 -40.24 47.79 22.67
N ILE A 63 -40.83 48.85 22.10
CA ILE A 63 -41.83 49.69 22.79
C ILE A 63 -43.04 48.85 23.20
N ARG A 64 -43.59 48.06 22.27
CA ARG A 64 -44.70 47.14 22.55
C ARG A 64 -44.37 46.18 23.70
N LYS A 65 -43.17 45.60 23.69
CA LYS A 65 -42.73 44.65 24.73
C LYS A 65 -42.67 45.32 26.10
N GLN A 66 -42.15 46.54 26.19
CA GLN A 66 -42.06 47.29 27.44
C GLN A 66 -43.46 47.68 27.97
N LEU A 67 -44.34 48.15 27.09
CA LEU A 67 -45.73 48.46 27.43
C LEU A 67 -46.51 47.21 27.89
N ALA A 68 -46.36 46.09 27.20
CA ALA A 68 -47.06 44.84 27.54
C ALA A 68 -46.61 44.23 28.87
N LYS A 69 -45.38 44.51 29.30
CA LYS A 69 -44.82 44.06 30.59
C LYS A 69 -45.07 45.03 31.75
N GLU A 70 -45.69 46.18 31.47
CA GLU A 70 -45.88 47.26 32.44
C GLU A 70 -44.56 47.82 33.01
N GLU A 71 -43.44 47.60 32.32
CA GLU A 71 -42.10 48.07 32.71
C GLU A 71 -41.87 49.56 32.33
N MET A 72 -42.71 50.11 31.44
CA MET A 72 -42.65 51.51 31.01
C MET A 72 -44.05 52.15 31.01
N PRO A 73 -44.19 53.39 31.53
CA PRO A 73 -43.16 54.21 32.19
C PRO A 73 -42.63 53.61 33.51
N PRO A 74 -41.46 54.04 34.04
CA PRO A 74 -40.95 53.61 35.34
C PRO A 74 -41.94 53.84 36.50
N GLU A 75 -41.85 53.08 37.59
CA GLU A 75 -42.80 53.15 38.73
C GLU A 75 -42.92 54.54 39.36
N ASP A 76 -41.88 55.36 39.27
CA ASP A 76 -41.81 56.74 39.76
C ASP A 76 -42.42 57.80 38.83
N GLU A 77 -42.88 57.40 37.64
CA GLU A 77 -43.46 58.28 36.63
C GLU A 77 -44.98 58.05 36.48
N GLU A 78 -45.68 59.02 35.87
CA GLU A 78 -47.13 58.92 35.63
C GLU A 78 -47.47 57.70 34.77
N GLN A 79 -48.32 56.81 35.28
CA GLN A 79 -48.68 55.56 34.61
C GLN A 79 -49.92 55.71 33.73
N PRO A 80 -49.93 55.13 32.51
CA PRO A 80 -51.14 55.02 31.72
C PRO A 80 -52.16 54.10 32.41
N SER A 81 -53.45 54.39 32.23
CA SER A 81 -54.51 53.48 32.68
C SER A 81 -54.42 52.15 31.91
N LYS A 82 -54.99 51.07 32.47
CA LYS A 82 -55.03 49.75 31.79
C LYS A 82 -55.64 49.85 30.38
N ALA A 83 -56.66 50.68 30.21
CA ALA A 83 -57.28 50.93 28.91
C ALA A 83 -56.34 51.67 27.93
N GLN A 84 -55.63 52.69 28.40
CA GLN A 84 -54.66 53.44 27.58
C GLN A 84 -53.47 52.57 27.16
N ARG A 85 -52.95 51.75 28.08
CA ARG A 85 -51.86 50.80 27.80
C ARG A 85 -52.29 49.74 26.78
N ALA A 86 -53.49 49.18 26.94
CA ALA A 86 -54.05 48.23 25.98
C ALA A 86 -54.24 48.85 24.59
N ALA A 87 -54.72 50.11 24.51
CA ALA A 87 -54.86 50.82 23.25
C ALA A 87 -53.51 51.01 22.52
N MET A 88 -52.46 51.42 23.25
CA MET A 88 -51.11 51.56 22.67
C MET A 88 -50.56 50.22 22.17
N VAL A 89 -50.70 49.13 22.94
CA VAL A 89 -50.22 47.79 22.52
C VAL A 89 -50.98 47.30 21.30
N ALA A 90 -52.32 47.44 21.29
CA ALA A 90 -53.17 47.01 20.18
C ALA A 90 -52.82 47.76 18.89
N TRP A 91 -52.63 49.08 18.95
CA TRP A 91 -52.23 49.86 17.79
C TRP A 91 -50.84 49.45 17.27
N ILE A 92 -49.86 49.21 18.15
CA ILE A 92 -48.52 48.76 17.71
C ILE A 92 -48.59 47.39 17.04
N ASP A 93 -49.39 46.46 17.57
CA ASP A 93 -49.58 45.13 16.96
C ASP A 93 -50.20 45.22 15.56
N GLU A 94 -51.20 46.08 15.39
CA GLU A 94 -51.84 46.34 14.10
C GLU A 94 -50.85 46.96 13.11
N ALA A 95 -50.13 48.01 13.53
CA ALA A 95 -49.15 48.70 12.69
C ALA A 95 -47.99 47.78 12.26
N LEU A 96 -47.47 46.93 13.17
CA LEU A 96 -46.45 45.93 12.84
C LEU A 96 -46.95 44.84 11.88
N THR A 97 -48.21 44.39 12.07
CA THR A 97 -48.85 43.42 11.18
C THR A 97 -48.98 44.00 9.77
N MET A 98 -49.45 45.24 9.64
CA MET A 98 -49.51 45.93 8.37
C MET A 98 -48.14 46.04 7.71
N THR A 99 -47.12 46.52 8.42
CA THR A 99 -45.77 46.69 7.86
C THR A 99 -45.19 45.36 7.34
N ARG A 100 -45.43 44.25 8.04
CA ARG A 100 -44.98 42.91 7.59
C ARG A 100 -45.71 42.41 6.35
N THR A 101 -46.95 42.87 6.10
CA THR A 101 -47.75 42.49 4.93
C THR A 101 -47.58 43.42 3.72
N ARG A 102 -46.83 44.53 3.85
CA ARG A 102 -46.59 45.47 2.74
C ARG A 102 -45.93 44.75 1.55
N VAL A 103 -46.59 44.78 0.39
CA VAL A 103 -46.02 44.28 -0.86
C VAL A 103 -44.83 45.15 -1.23
N ARG A 104 -43.63 44.57 -1.21
CA ARG A 104 -42.41 45.27 -1.61
C ARG A 104 -42.43 45.53 -3.12
N PRO A 105 -42.12 46.75 -3.59
CA PRO A 105 -41.74 46.96 -4.97
C PRO A 105 -40.51 46.09 -5.27
N LYS A 106 -40.67 45.09 -6.14
CA LYS A 106 -39.53 44.28 -6.61
C LYS A 106 -38.69 45.13 -7.55
N ASN A 107 -37.74 45.88 -7.01
CA ASN A 107 -36.76 46.63 -7.81
C ASN A 107 -35.64 45.72 -8.32
N GLY A 108 -35.99 44.69 -9.11
CA GLY A 108 -35.05 43.91 -9.88
C GLY A 108 -35.34 44.12 -11.36
N GLY A 109 -34.41 44.72 -12.11
CA GLY A 109 -34.50 44.76 -13.57
C GLY A 109 -34.66 43.35 -14.15
N ALA A 110 -35.36 43.23 -15.27
CA ALA A 110 -35.45 41.96 -15.98
C ALA A 110 -34.04 41.45 -16.29
N ARG A 111 -33.75 40.23 -15.84
CA ARG A 111 -32.46 39.56 -16.06
C ARG A 111 -32.69 38.11 -16.45
N ARG A 112 -31.77 37.55 -17.21
CA ARG A 112 -31.76 36.10 -17.45
C ARG A 112 -31.45 35.34 -16.15
N LEU A 113 -31.80 34.06 -16.14
CA LEU A 113 -31.32 33.12 -15.13
C LEU A 113 -29.81 32.93 -15.30
N THR A 114 -29.10 32.75 -14.18
CA THR A 114 -27.72 32.22 -14.20
C THR A 114 -27.74 30.80 -14.77
N VAL A 115 -26.62 30.30 -15.30
CA VAL A 115 -26.49 28.94 -15.84
C VAL A 115 -26.97 27.90 -14.83
N ALA A 116 -26.56 28.03 -13.56
CA ALA A 116 -26.99 27.13 -12.49
C ALA A 116 -28.50 27.22 -12.20
N GLN A 117 -29.08 28.43 -12.21
CA GLN A 117 -30.52 28.63 -12.05
C GLN A 117 -31.31 28.01 -13.21
N TYR A 118 -30.87 28.20 -14.45
CA TYR A 118 -31.55 27.62 -15.61
C TYR A 118 -31.50 26.09 -15.59
N ARG A 119 -30.33 25.51 -15.29
CA ARG A 119 -30.16 24.07 -15.09
C ARG A 119 -31.11 23.51 -14.04
N ASN A 120 -31.18 24.15 -12.87
CA ASN A 120 -32.05 23.70 -11.79
C ASN A 120 -33.53 23.83 -12.18
N THR A 121 -33.91 24.90 -12.86
CA THR A 121 -35.28 25.07 -13.38
C THR A 121 -35.66 23.96 -14.36
N LEU A 122 -34.78 23.58 -15.28
CA LEU A 122 -35.03 22.47 -16.21
C LEU A 122 -35.20 21.14 -15.46
N ARG A 123 -34.33 20.88 -14.47
CA ARG A 123 -34.44 19.69 -13.62
C ARG A 123 -35.75 19.65 -12.82
N ASP A 124 -36.13 20.77 -12.21
CA ASP A 124 -37.32 20.84 -11.35
C ASP A 124 -38.62 20.76 -12.16
N LEU A 125 -38.67 21.41 -13.33
CA LEU A 125 -39.87 21.42 -14.18
C LEU A 125 -40.05 20.11 -14.95
N LEU A 126 -38.97 19.56 -15.50
CA LEU A 126 -39.03 18.44 -16.44
C LEU A 126 -38.58 17.12 -15.82
N GLY A 127 -37.97 17.14 -14.63
CA GLY A 127 -37.45 15.94 -13.97
C GLY A 127 -36.21 15.34 -14.64
N ILE A 128 -35.51 16.10 -15.50
CA ILE A 128 -34.31 15.63 -16.20
C ILE A 128 -33.05 15.73 -15.33
N GLU A 129 -32.16 14.75 -15.46
CA GLU A 129 -30.86 14.73 -14.75
C GLU A 129 -29.69 15.12 -15.66
N GLU A 130 -29.93 15.14 -16.98
CA GLU A 130 -28.97 15.44 -18.04
C GLU A 130 -28.40 16.87 -17.97
N GLU A 131 -27.09 17.00 -18.10
CA GLU A 131 -26.40 18.29 -18.12
C GLU A 131 -26.43 18.91 -19.52
N LEU A 132 -27.49 19.68 -19.82
CA LEU A 132 -27.65 20.35 -21.12
C LEU A 132 -27.01 21.75 -21.16
N THR A 133 -26.77 22.36 -20.01
CA THR A 133 -26.32 23.76 -19.92
C THR A 133 -24.82 23.96 -20.03
N GLY A 134 -24.03 22.89 -20.14
CA GLY A 134 -22.56 22.95 -20.22
C GLY A 134 -22.01 23.66 -21.47
N VAL A 135 -22.84 23.88 -22.48
CA VAL A 135 -22.49 24.67 -23.68
C VAL A 135 -22.55 26.18 -23.44
N LEU A 136 -23.23 26.63 -22.37
CA LEU A 136 -23.36 28.05 -22.05
C LEU A 136 -22.05 28.57 -21.43
N PRO A 137 -21.62 29.79 -21.76
CA PRO A 137 -20.48 30.42 -21.11
C PRO A 137 -20.76 30.64 -19.62
N PRO A 138 -19.72 30.64 -18.76
CA PRO A 138 -19.88 30.91 -17.34
C PRO A 138 -20.43 32.33 -17.10
N ASP A 139 -21.22 32.49 -16.03
CA ASP A 139 -21.79 33.79 -15.68
C ASP A 139 -20.72 34.79 -15.22
N GLY A 140 -20.84 36.03 -15.67
CA GLY A 140 -19.93 37.11 -15.28
C GLY A 140 -20.10 37.53 -13.82
N MET A 141 -19.00 37.61 -13.08
CA MET A 141 -18.98 38.08 -11.68
C MET A 141 -18.98 39.61 -11.62
N SER A 142 -19.84 40.18 -10.77
CA SER A 142 -19.80 41.61 -10.44
C SER A 142 -18.56 41.96 -9.61
N LYS A 143 -18.28 43.26 -9.43
CA LYS A 143 -17.21 43.75 -8.54
C LYS A 143 -17.34 43.25 -7.10
N ASP A 144 -18.57 43.02 -6.65
CA ASP A 144 -18.88 42.52 -5.30
C ASP A 144 -18.92 40.98 -5.23
N GLY A 145 -18.56 40.28 -6.31
CA GLY A 145 -18.49 38.82 -6.36
C GLY A 145 -19.81 38.10 -6.65
N PHE A 146 -20.88 38.82 -7.01
CA PHE A 146 -22.17 38.20 -7.33
C PHE A 146 -22.29 37.86 -8.81
N VAL A 147 -22.74 36.63 -9.10
CA VAL A 147 -23.00 36.15 -10.48
C VAL A 147 -24.40 36.48 -11.00
N ASN A 148 -25.28 37.01 -10.14
CA ASN A 148 -26.69 37.28 -10.45
C ASN A 148 -26.98 38.79 -10.65
N ASN A 149 -25.98 39.59 -11.00
CA ASN A 149 -26.12 41.01 -11.26
C ASN A 149 -26.70 41.30 -12.67
N GLY A 150 -27.76 42.11 -12.76
CA GLY A 150 -28.45 42.41 -14.02
C GLY A 150 -27.61 43.18 -15.05
N GLN A 151 -26.60 43.97 -14.62
CA GLN A 151 -25.72 44.71 -15.54
C GLN A 151 -24.64 43.81 -16.15
N SER A 152 -24.25 42.72 -15.48
CA SER A 152 -23.28 41.75 -16.02
C SER A 152 -23.94 40.62 -16.81
N MET A 153 -25.23 40.35 -16.60
CA MET A 153 -25.99 39.31 -17.31
C MET A 153 -26.65 39.83 -18.59
N LEU A 154 -25.80 40.19 -19.55
CA LEU A 154 -26.24 40.52 -20.91
C LEU A 154 -26.73 39.27 -21.66
N LEU A 155 -27.64 39.49 -22.61
CA LEU A 155 -28.18 38.47 -23.50
C LEU A 155 -27.77 38.82 -24.94
N SER A 156 -26.94 37.99 -25.57
CA SER A 156 -26.64 38.11 -26.99
C SER A 156 -27.58 37.23 -27.82
N PRO A 157 -27.77 37.51 -29.12
CA PRO A 157 -28.56 36.65 -30.00
C PRO A 157 -28.10 35.19 -29.98
N LEU A 158 -26.79 34.94 -30.08
CA LEU A 158 -26.21 33.59 -30.02
C LEU A 158 -26.50 32.87 -28.70
N LEU A 159 -26.48 33.62 -27.59
CA LEU A 159 -26.79 33.05 -26.28
C LEU A 159 -28.28 32.66 -26.21
N LEU A 160 -29.18 33.49 -26.75
CA LEU A 160 -30.60 33.19 -26.82
C LEU A 160 -30.90 31.95 -27.68
N GLU A 161 -30.26 31.81 -28.84
CA GLU A 161 -30.32 30.59 -29.67
C GLU A 161 -29.88 29.37 -28.86
N SER A 162 -28.77 29.47 -28.13
CA SER A 162 -28.29 28.38 -27.27
C SER A 162 -29.31 28.00 -26.16
N TYR A 163 -30.01 28.98 -25.58
CA TYR A 163 -31.08 28.72 -24.61
C TYR A 163 -32.26 27.96 -25.23
N PHE A 164 -32.67 28.33 -26.45
CA PHE A 164 -33.74 27.63 -27.19
C PHE A 164 -33.32 26.22 -27.58
N ASP A 165 -32.10 26.02 -28.09
CA ASP A 165 -31.57 24.68 -28.41
C ASP A 165 -31.55 23.78 -27.17
N ILE A 166 -31.17 24.32 -26.00
CA ILE A 166 -31.22 23.58 -24.74
C ILE A 166 -32.66 23.23 -24.37
N ALA A 167 -33.61 24.16 -24.52
CA ALA A 167 -35.00 23.92 -24.20
C ALA A 167 -35.62 22.85 -25.12
N GLU A 168 -35.34 22.88 -26.43
CA GLU A 168 -35.77 21.87 -27.39
C GLU A 168 -35.21 20.49 -27.02
N LYS A 169 -33.89 20.38 -26.77
CA LYS A 169 -33.26 19.14 -26.31
C LYS A 169 -33.85 18.62 -25.00
N ALA A 170 -34.18 19.52 -24.06
CA ALA A 170 -34.79 19.15 -22.79
C ALA A 170 -36.20 18.60 -22.98
N LEU A 171 -36.99 19.22 -23.87
CA LEU A 171 -38.34 18.76 -24.22
C LEU A 171 -38.30 17.41 -24.95
N ASP A 172 -37.36 17.22 -25.88
CA ASP A 172 -37.16 15.94 -26.59
C ASP A 172 -36.87 14.76 -25.64
N LEU A 173 -36.24 15.02 -24.48
CA LEU A 173 -35.98 13.98 -23.47
C LEU A 173 -37.23 13.56 -22.70
N VAL A 174 -38.23 14.43 -22.57
CA VAL A 174 -39.40 14.20 -21.68
C VAL A 174 -40.70 14.01 -22.42
N ILE A 175 -40.80 14.45 -23.67
CA ILE A 175 -41.97 14.21 -24.51
C ILE A 175 -41.95 12.74 -24.93
N VAL A 176 -42.81 11.96 -24.28
CA VAL A 176 -42.93 10.52 -24.54
C VAL A 176 -43.71 10.27 -25.82
N ASN A 177 -43.11 9.54 -26.75
CA ASN A 177 -43.81 8.94 -27.88
C ASN A 177 -44.19 7.50 -27.52
N ASP A 178 -45.48 7.24 -27.29
CA ASP A 178 -46.04 5.95 -26.88
C ASP A 178 -45.84 4.82 -27.91
N LYS A 179 -45.55 5.17 -29.17
CA LYS A 179 -45.21 4.21 -30.23
C LYS A 179 -43.76 3.76 -30.18
N LEU A 180 -42.89 4.49 -29.48
CA LEU A 180 -41.47 4.16 -29.36
C LEU A 180 -41.24 3.29 -28.11
N LYS A 181 -40.60 2.14 -28.35
CA LYS A 181 -40.19 1.23 -27.28
C LYS A 181 -38.89 1.76 -26.65
N PRO A 182 -38.76 1.81 -25.31
CA PRO A 182 -37.51 2.18 -24.68
C PRO A 182 -36.42 1.16 -25.00
N GLU A 183 -35.19 1.61 -25.07
CA GLU A 183 -34.03 0.75 -25.27
C GLU A 183 -33.43 0.34 -23.91
N ILE A 184 -33.14 -0.95 -23.72
CA ILE A 184 -32.57 -1.47 -22.47
C ILE A 184 -31.35 -2.33 -22.77
N GLN A 185 -30.21 -1.95 -22.21
CA GLN A 185 -28.99 -2.76 -22.16
C GLN A 185 -28.89 -3.46 -20.80
N LEU A 186 -28.62 -4.77 -20.80
CA LEU A 186 -28.29 -5.52 -19.59
C LEU A 186 -27.15 -6.49 -19.89
N PHE A 187 -26.09 -6.41 -19.09
CA PHE A 187 -25.02 -7.39 -19.08
C PHE A 187 -24.65 -7.74 -17.65
N ARG A 188 -24.04 -8.92 -17.48
CA ARG A 188 -23.56 -9.46 -16.21
C ARG A 188 -22.12 -9.90 -16.38
N ILE A 189 -21.29 -9.55 -15.42
CA ILE A 189 -19.93 -10.07 -15.27
C ILE A 189 -19.92 -10.96 -14.04
N GLU A 190 -19.48 -12.18 -14.21
CA GLU A 190 -19.14 -13.10 -13.14
C GLU A 190 -17.62 -13.19 -13.08
N ILE A 191 -17.05 -13.25 -11.87
CA ILE A 191 -15.60 -13.23 -11.67
C ILE A 191 -15.27 -14.38 -10.73
N GLY A 192 -14.21 -15.12 -11.04
CA GLY A 192 -13.66 -16.16 -10.21
C GLY A 192 -12.59 -16.94 -10.94
N GLU A 193 -11.73 -17.64 -10.21
CA GLU A 193 -10.61 -18.37 -10.78
C GLU A 193 -11.09 -19.51 -11.68
N GLY A 194 -10.74 -19.47 -12.97
CA GLY A 194 -11.09 -20.52 -13.93
C GLY A 194 -12.59 -20.69 -14.20
N ILE A 195 -13.44 -19.73 -13.85
CA ILE A 195 -14.90 -19.87 -14.00
C ILE A 195 -15.36 -19.87 -15.46
N ASN A 196 -14.51 -19.41 -16.39
CA ASN A 196 -14.85 -19.32 -17.80
C ASN A 196 -14.39 -20.59 -18.54
N PRO A 197 -15.29 -21.51 -18.90
CA PRO A 197 -14.92 -22.76 -19.57
C PRO A 197 -14.49 -22.55 -21.03
N LYS A 198 -14.72 -21.37 -21.59
CA LYS A 198 -14.40 -21.00 -22.98
C LYS A 198 -13.84 -19.58 -23.03
N PRO A 199 -12.65 -19.33 -22.45
CA PRO A 199 -12.06 -18.01 -22.46
C PRO A 199 -11.80 -17.53 -23.88
N SER A 200 -11.93 -16.22 -24.11
CA SER A 200 -11.53 -15.65 -25.39
C SER A 200 -10.06 -15.99 -25.65
N PRO A 201 -9.72 -16.60 -26.79
CA PRO A 201 -8.33 -16.92 -27.12
C PRO A 201 -7.50 -15.67 -27.44
N ASP A 202 -8.17 -14.55 -27.70
CA ASP A 202 -7.54 -13.29 -28.05
C ASP A 202 -6.87 -12.66 -26.83
N LYS A 203 -5.70 -12.08 -27.05
CA LYS A 203 -5.08 -11.24 -26.03
C LYS A 203 -5.84 -9.92 -25.98
N LEU A 204 -6.69 -9.75 -24.97
CA LEU A 204 -7.37 -8.49 -24.75
C LEU A 204 -6.34 -7.39 -24.46
N ILE A 205 -6.50 -6.24 -25.11
CA ILE A 205 -5.65 -5.06 -24.94
C ILE A 205 -6.56 -3.89 -24.59
N LEU A 206 -6.24 -3.20 -23.50
CA LEU A 206 -6.89 -1.97 -23.06
C LEU A 206 -5.82 -0.89 -22.91
N GLY A 207 -6.20 0.37 -23.14
CA GLY A 207 -5.27 1.51 -23.09
C GLY A 207 -4.52 1.68 -21.76
N ALA A 208 -3.59 2.65 -21.73
CA ALA A 208 -2.61 2.82 -20.66
C ALA A 208 -3.17 2.72 -19.22
N ASN A 209 -2.40 2.08 -18.34
CA ASN A 209 -2.66 1.92 -16.90
C ASN A 209 -3.88 1.07 -16.50
N SER A 210 -4.27 0.10 -17.33
CA SER A 210 -5.28 -0.91 -16.98
C SER A 210 -4.68 -2.32 -17.00
N HIS A 211 -4.74 -3.02 -15.88
CA HIS A 211 -4.35 -4.42 -15.73
C HIS A 211 -5.58 -5.30 -15.97
N LEU A 212 -5.70 -5.88 -17.16
CA LEU A 212 -6.81 -6.79 -17.47
C LEU A 212 -6.76 -8.03 -16.56
N LEU A 213 -7.94 -8.47 -16.09
CA LEU A 213 -8.05 -9.79 -15.48
C LEU A 213 -7.79 -10.86 -16.56
N PRO A 214 -7.24 -12.03 -16.17
CA PRO A 214 -7.09 -13.15 -17.10
C PRO A 214 -8.45 -13.54 -17.71
N ASN A 215 -8.47 -13.91 -19.00
CA ASN A 215 -9.71 -14.20 -19.72
C ASN A 215 -10.49 -15.40 -19.13
N ASP A 216 -9.79 -16.32 -18.46
CA ASP A 216 -10.40 -17.46 -17.76
C ASP A 216 -11.08 -17.08 -16.44
N SER A 217 -10.77 -15.89 -15.92
CA SER A 217 -11.12 -15.46 -14.58
C SER A 217 -12.43 -14.68 -14.51
N PHE A 218 -13.11 -14.48 -15.65
CA PHE A 218 -14.40 -13.82 -15.69
C PHE A 218 -15.24 -14.28 -16.89
N VAL A 219 -16.55 -14.22 -16.73
CA VAL A 219 -17.54 -14.50 -17.78
C VAL A 219 -18.42 -13.28 -17.98
N VAL A 220 -18.60 -12.88 -19.24
CA VAL A 220 -19.55 -11.81 -19.61
C VAL A 220 -20.76 -12.41 -20.32
N THR A 221 -21.96 -12.06 -19.86
CA THR A 221 -23.24 -12.44 -20.49
C THR A 221 -24.15 -11.24 -20.71
N GLN A 222 -25.04 -11.31 -21.72
CA GLN A 222 -26.08 -10.30 -21.98
C GLN A 222 -27.48 -10.91 -21.76
N PRO A 223 -27.93 -11.09 -20.51
CA PRO A 223 -29.25 -11.65 -20.25
C PRO A 223 -30.36 -10.66 -20.65
N LEU A 224 -31.50 -11.16 -21.10
CA LEU A 224 -32.67 -10.32 -21.33
C LEU A 224 -33.34 -9.96 -20.00
N PRO A 225 -33.62 -8.67 -19.73
CA PRO A 225 -34.33 -8.28 -18.52
C PRO A 225 -35.81 -8.66 -18.58
N ASN A 226 -36.35 -9.19 -17.48
CA ASN A 226 -37.78 -9.39 -17.32
C ASN A 226 -38.47 -8.04 -17.00
N LYS A 227 -39.32 -7.55 -17.90
CA LYS A 227 -40.05 -6.29 -17.79
C LYS A 227 -41.52 -6.51 -18.14
N SER A 228 -42.40 -5.81 -17.43
CA SER A 228 -43.86 -5.83 -17.67
C SER A 228 -44.30 -5.02 -18.89
N PHE A 229 -43.37 -4.39 -19.61
CA PHE A 229 -43.63 -3.54 -20.77
C PHE A 229 -42.68 -3.91 -21.92
N ALA A 230 -43.10 -3.61 -23.16
CA ALA A 230 -42.30 -3.85 -24.35
C ALA A 230 -41.09 -2.90 -24.44
N PHE A 231 -39.93 -3.41 -24.84
CA PHE A 231 -38.69 -2.65 -24.98
C PHE A 231 -37.85 -3.21 -26.14
N LEU A 232 -36.85 -2.44 -26.60
CA LEU A 232 -35.84 -2.88 -27.55
C LEU A 232 -34.56 -3.28 -26.78
N PRO A 233 -34.07 -4.53 -26.89
CA PRO A 233 -32.82 -4.91 -26.24
C PRO A 233 -31.62 -4.31 -26.99
N PHE A 234 -30.82 -3.49 -26.29
CA PHE A 234 -29.52 -3.05 -26.80
C PHE A 234 -28.55 -4.22 -26.69
N LYS A 235 -28.19 -4.83 -27.82
CA LYS A 235 -27.13 -5.86 -27.88
C LYS A 235 -25.81 -5.20 -28.26
N MET A 236 -24.79 -5.40 -27.43
CA MET A 236 -23.44 -4.96 -27.73
C MET A 236 -22.88 -5.70 -28.95
N ARG A 237 -22.09 -4.98 -29.74
CA ARG A 237 -21.35 -5.48 -30.88
C ARG A 237 -20.31 -6.51 -30.43
N THR A 238 -20.34 -7.69 -31.03
CA THR A 238 -19.31 -8.73 -30.80
C THR A 238 -18.24 -8.73 -31.88
N GLN A 239 -18.61 -8.30 -33.09
CA GLN A 239 -17.73 -8.30 -34.26
C GLN A 239 -16.96 -7.01 -34.40
N TRP A 240 -15.69 -7.00 -34.01
CA TRP A 240 -14.82 -5.83 -34.08
C TRP A 240 -13.74 -5.99 -35.14
N ARG A 241 -13.42 -4.91 -35.84
CA ARG A 241 -12.25 -4.82 -36.72
C ARG A 241 -11.45 -3.58 -36.39
N PHE A 242 -10.22 -3.75 -35.92
CA PHE A 242 -9.33 -2.63 -35.65
C PHE A 242 -7.86 -2.97 -35.96
N ASN A 243 -7.04 -1.93 -36.10
CA ASN A 243 -5.61 -2.05 -36.37
C ASN A 243 -4.87 -2.27 -35.04
N GLU A 244 -4.18 -3.41 -34.87
CA GLU A 244 -3.49 -3.74 -33.63
C GLU A 244 -2.01 -3.30 -33.70
N GLY A 245 -1.63 -2.35 -32.84
CA GLY A 245 -0.24 -2.02 -32.52
C GLY A 245 0.12 -2.58 -31.13
N TYR A 246 1.30 -3.18 -30.98
CA TYR A 246 1.75 -3.69 -29.68
C TYR A 246 2.58 -2.65 -28.92
N ARG A 247 2.51 -2.75 -27.59
CA ARG A 247 3.18 -1.94 -26.57
C ARG A 247 4.56 -1.42 -27.01
N GLY A 248 4.67 -0.09 -27.17
CA GLY A 248 5.97 0.61 -27.29
C GLY A 248 6.35 1.14 -28.68
N ASN A 249 5.52 0.99 -29.70
CA ASN A 249 5.72 1.72 -30.97
C ASN A 249 4.41 1.86 -31.76
N ASP A 250 4.15 3.05 -32.32
CA ASP A 250 2.97 3.41 -33.13
C ASP A 250 3.01 2.80 -34.55
N THR A 251 3.65 1.63 -34.72
CA THR A 251 3.74 0.98 -36.03
C THR A 251 2.50 0.11 -36.29
N VAL A 252 1.77 0.46 -37.35
CA VAL A 252 0.68 -0.32 -37.95
C VAL A 252 1.22 -1.68 -38.40
N ARG A 253 0.71 -2.78 -37.83
CA ARG A 253 1.17 -4.14 -38.19
C ARG A 253 0.06 -5.08 -38.69
N GLY A 254 -1.21 -4.66 -38.69
CA GLY A 254 -2.28 -5.39 -39.40
C GLY A 254 -3.67 -5.17 -38.82
N TRP A 255 -4.67 -5.30 -39.69
CA TRP A 255 -6.08 -5.37 -39.28
C TRP A 255 -6.34 -6.71 -38.60
N ARG A 256 -7.04 -6.70 -37.47
CA ARG A 256 -7.56 -7.89 -36.81
C ARG A 256 -9.06 -7.84 -36.68
N GLU A 257 -9.67 -9.00 -36.79
CA GLU A 257 -11.10 -9.22 -36.64
C GLU A 257 -11.34 -10.08 -35.40
N TYR A 258 -12.33 -9.70 -34.61
CA TYR A 258 -12.69 -10.36 -33.37
C TYR A 258 -14.18 -10.60 -33.35
N ASP A 259 -14.65 -11.76 -32.86
CA ASP A 259 -16.07 -12.04 -32.68
C ASP A 259 -16.34 -12.53 -31.26
N SER A 260 -16.43 -11.58 -30.34
CA SER A 260 -16.58 -11.89 -28.92
C SER A 260 -17.03 -10.68 -28.11
N LEU A 261 -17.92 -10.93 -27.13
CA LEU A 261 -18.38 -9.92 -26.18
C LEU A 261 -17.25 -9.39 -25.29
N TYR A 262 -16.16 -10.15 -25.13
CA TYR A 262 -14.98 -9.75 -24.35
C TYR A 262 -14.22 -8.58 -24.99
N HIS A 263 -14.50 -8.25 -26.27
CA HIS A 263 -14.01 -7.03 -26.91
C HIS A 263 -14.93 -5.83 -26.73
N ALA A 264 -16.14 -6.00 -26.17
CA ALA A 264 -17.06 -4.91 -25.83
C ALA A 264 -17.06 -4.58 -24.33
N VAL A 265 -16.85 -5.57 -23.46
CA VAL A 265 -16.83 -5.45 -21.99
C VAL A 265 -15.55 -6.07 -21.43
N PHE A 266 -14.79 -5.26 -20.69
CA PHE A 266 -13.50 -5.63 -20.10
C PHE A 266 -13.58 -5.58 -18.57
N ALA A 267 -13.03 -6.59 -17.90
CA ALA A 267 -12.79 -6.59 -16.47
C ALA A 267 -11.31 -6.27 -16.20
N CYS A 268 -11.02 -5.18 -15.50
CA CYS A 268 -9.65 -4.74 -15.27
C CYS A 268 -9.45 -4.08 -13.91
N MET A 269 -8.18 -3.98 -13.51
CA MET A 269 -7.73 -3.29 -12.32
C MET A 269 -6.93 -2.07 -12.73
N ARG A 270 -7.12 -0.93 -12.05
CA ARG A 270 -6.33 0.28 -12.29
C ARG A 270 -5.79 0.83 -10.97
N GLY A 271 -4.51 1.19 -11.00
CA GLY A 271 -3.72 1.60 -9.84
C GLY A 271 -2.31 1.00 -9.94
N THR A 272 -1.42 1.38 -9.03
CA THR A 272 -0.10 0.77 -8.92
C THR A 272 -0.20 -0.58 -8.17
N PRO A 273 0.38 -1.67 -8.70
CA PRO A 273 0.59 -2.87 -7.91
C PRO A 273 1.44 -2.54 -6.67
N GLY A 274 0.89 -2.78 -5.47
CA GLY A 274 1.68 -3.00 -4.25
C GLY A 274 2.50 -1.85 -3.68
N TYR A 275 1.89 -0.67 -3.46
CA TYR A 275 2.39 0.24 -2.43
C TYR A 275 1.35 0.41 -1.30
N PRO A 276 1.71 0.21 -0.01
CA PRO A 276 3.04 -0.10 0.50
C PRO A 276 3.36 -1.61 0.66
N LEU A 277 2.37 -2.52 0.52
CA LEU A 277 2.51 -3.88 1.05
C LEU A 277 1.60 -4.90 0.31
N GLY A 278 2.09 -5.48 -0.80
CA GLY A 278 1.54 -6.68 -1.45
C GLY A 278 0.51 -6.52 -2.57
N LYS A 279 0.07 -7.65 -3.15
CA LYS A 279 -0.93 -7.65 -4.24
C LYS A 279 -2.21 -6.97 -3.76
N ALA A 280 -2.62 -5.89 -4.43
CA ALA A 280 -3.78 -5.10 -4.04
C ALA A 280 -5.13 -5.77 -4.39
N TYR A 281 -5.09 -6.84 -5.18
CA TYR A 281 -6.23 -7.70 -5.48
C TYR A 281 -5.76 -9.13 -5.77
N GLN A 282 -6.68 -10.09 -5.67
CA GLN A 282 -6.45 -11.50 -6.04
C GLN A 282 -7.76 -12.08 -6.58
N VAL A 283 -7.69 -12.82 -7.70
CA VAL A 283 -8.83 -13.64 -8.14
C VAL A 283 -8.90 -14.87 -7.23
N ALA A 284 -10.06 -15.14 -6.68
CA ALA A 284 -10.35 -16.32 -5.87
C ALA A 284 -11.39 -17.20 -6.59
N ALA A 285 -11.58 -18.45 -6.14
CA ALA A 285 -12.50 -19.40 -6.78
C ALA A 285 -13.88 -18.79 -7.14
N ASP A 286 -14.52 -18.08 -6.20
CA ASP A 286 -15.87 -17.53 -6.37
C ASP A 286 -15.90 -15.98 -6.40
N GLY A 287 -14.80 -15.31 -6.77
CA GLY A 287 -14.82 -13.86 -6.81
C GLY A 287 -13.49 -13.15 -7.03
N LEU A 288 -13.51 -11.85 -6.72
CA LEU A 288 -12.35 -10.98 -6.73
C LEU A 288 -12.14 -10.43 -5.32
N LEU A 289 -11.01 -10.79 -4.70
CA LEU A 289 -10.57 -10.20 -3.45
C LEU A 289 -9.97 -8.84 -3.72
N LEU A 290 -10.51 -7.81 -3.08
CA LEU A 290 -10.00 -6.45 -3.12
C LEU A 290 -9.41 -6.13 -1.75
N ARG A 291 -8.11 -5.82 -1.69
CA ARG A 291 -7.47 -5.42 -0.44
C ARG A 291 -7.72 -3.95 -0.15
N GLN A 292 -7.95 -3.63 1.13
CA GLN A 292 -8.10 -2.24 1.55
C GLN A 292 -6.84 -1.44 1.23
N ALA A 293 -7.03 -0.20 0.78
CA ALA A 293 -5.94 0.76 0.68
C ALA A 293 -5.57 1.23 2.09
N ILE A 294 -4.28 1.21 2.44
CA ILE A 294 -3.80 1.81 3.69
C ILE A 294 -3.99 3.33 3.58
N PRO A 295 -4.69 3.99 4.53
CA PRO A 295 -4.78 5.44 4.55
C PRO A 295 -3.37 6.03 4.73
N SER A 296 -2.85 6.74 3.72
CA SER A 296 -1.61 7.52 3.84
C SER A 296 -1.96 8.98 4.16
N ALA A 297 -1.21 9.61 5.06
CA ALA A 297 -1.25 11.07 5.22
C ALA A 297 -0.77 11.72 3.92
N GLU A 298 -1.62 12.56 3.34
CA GLU A 298 -1.36 13.32 2.12
C GLU A 298 -0.18 14.27 2.33
N MET A 299 0.91 14.07 1.60
CA MET A 299 1.88 15.13 1.39
C MET A 299 1.34 16.04 0.27
N TRP A 300 0.88 17.24 0.65
CA TRP A 300 0.69 18.45 -0.19
C TRP A 300 -0.68 18.82 -0.80
N GLN A 301 -1.83 18.36 -0.30
CA GLN A 301 -3.19 18.89 -0.65
C GLN A 301 -3.50 19.13 -2.15
N VAL A 302 -2.80 18.50 -3.10
CA VAL A 302 -3.11 18.55 -4.53
C VAL A 302 -3.32 17.13 -5.02
N GLU A 303 -4.55 16.82 -5.42
CA GLU A 303 -4.94 15.54 -5.98
C GLU A 303 -4.09 15.21 -7.21
N SER A 304 -3.33 14.12 -7.15
CA SER A 304 -3.10 13.33 -8.36
C SER A 304 -4.10 12.19 -8.37
N THR A 305 -4.68 11.89 -9.53
CA THR A 305 -5.74 10.90 -9.76
C THR A 305 -5.31 9.44 -9.50
N TYR A 306 -4.19 9.22 -8.78
CA TYR A 306 -3.46 7.95 -8.72
C TYR A 306 -2.84 7.69 -7.34
N GLY A 307 -3.59 7.92 -6.26
CA GLY A 307 -3.24 7.38 -4.94
C GLY A 307 -3.24 5.84 -4.93
N PRO A 308 -2.51 5.19 -3.99
CA PRO A 308 -2.34 3.74 -3.93
C PRO A 308 -3.65 3.02 -3.60
N ARG A 309 -4.40 2.59 -4.64
CA ARG A 309 -5.64 1.81 -4.52
C ARG A 309 -5.76 0.84 -5.69
N ALA A 310 -6.08 -0.44 -5.42
CA ALA A 310 -6.60 -1.31 -6.46
C ALA A 310 -8.06 -0.95 -6.72
N ASN A 311 -8.35 -0.32 -7.86
CA ASN A 311 -9.72 -0.06 -8.27
C ASN A 311 -10.13 -1.10 -9.31
N PHE A 312 -11.17 -1.89 -9.00
CA PHE A 312 -11.82 -2.70 -10.01
C PHE A 312 -12.58 -1.81 -10.98
N LYS A 313 -12.39 -2.05 -12.28
CA LYS A 313 -12.96 -1.28 -13.37
C LYS A 313 -13.63 -2.21 -14.36
N ILE A 314 -14.80 -1.77 -14.83
CA ILE A 314 -15.49 -2.36 -15.96
C ILE A 314 -15.41 -1.35 -17.09
N SER A 315 -14.56 -1.60 -18.08
CA SER A 315 -14.44 -0.76 -19.27
C SER A 315 -15.37 -1.30 -20.35
N MET A 316 -16.08 -0.40 -21.03
CA MET A 316 -17.08 -0.76 -22.04
C MET A 316 -16.86 0.09 -23.29
N ARG A 317 -17.11 -0.48 -24.47
CA ARG A 317 -17.07 0.26 -25.74
C ARG A 317 -18.38 0.95 -26.09
N GLU A 318 -19.49 0.41 -25.61
CA GLU A 318 -20.83 0.83 -26.00
C GLU A 318 -21.73 0.98 -24.78
N LEU A 319 -22.43 2.12 -24.71
CA LEU A 319 -23.52 2.39 -23.79
C LEU A 319 -24.63 3.10 -24.57
N PRO A 320 -25.90 2.96 -24.15
CA PRO A 320 -26.97 3.83 -24.62
C PRO A 320 -26.59 5.30 -24.42
N LYS A 321 -26.96 6.16 -25.37
CA LYS A 321 -26.60 7.59 -25.34
C LYS A 321 -27.19 8.33 -24.13
N HIS A 322 -28.37 7.90 -23.68
CA HIS A 322 -29.13 8.51 -22.58
C HIS A 322 -29.83 7.42 -21.75
N GLY A 323 -30.32 7.80 -20.58
CA GLY A 323 -31.12 6.93 -19.71
C GLY A 323 -30.46 6.63 -18.36
N ARG A 324 -31.24 5.96 -17.49
CA ARG A 324 -30.83 5.69 -16.11
C ARG A 324 -29.89 4.49 -16.03
N PHE A 325 -28.68 4.72 -15.54
CA PHE A 325 -27.69 3.66 -15.29
C PHE A 325 -27.87 3.04 -13.89
N ARG A 326 -27.76 1.71 -13.79
CA ARG A 326 -27.81 1.00 -12.50
C ARG A 326 -26.77 -0.12 -12.47
N VAL A 327 -25.94 -0.12 -11.44
CA VAL A 327 -24.99 -1.19 -11.13
C VAL A 327 -25.47 -1.95 -9.90
N ARG A 328 -25.40 -3.29 -9.93
CA ARG A 328 -25.64 -4.15 -8.76
C ARG A 328 -24.39 -5.01 -8.56
N VAL A 329 -23.88 -5.04 -7.32
CA VAL A 329 -22.70 -5.81 -6.94
C VAL A 329 -23.06 -6.75 -5.81
N ARG A 330 -22.67 -8.03 -5.92
CA ARG A 330 -22.69 -8.98 -4.80
C ARG A 330 -21.30 -8.94 -4.16
N ALA A 331 -21.23 -8.53 -2.90
CA ALA A 331 -19.99 -8.45 -2.13
C ALA A 331 -20.16 -9.14 -0.77
N ALA A 332 -19.06 -9.62 -0.22
CA ALA A 332 -18.99 -10.20 1.13
C ALA A 332 -17.71 -9.73 1.82
N LYS A 333 -17.73 -9.70 3.16
CA LYS A 333 -16.53 -9.46 3.97
C LYS A 333 -15.58 -10.65 3.84
N TYR A 334 -14.28 -10.38 3.70
CA TYR A 334 -13.22 -11.40 3.70
C TYR A 334 -12.17 -11.03 4.75
N ASN A 335 -11.85 -11.96 5.65
CA ASN A 335 -10.84 -11.76 6.69
C ASN A 335 -9.44 -12.06 6.10
N ASP A 336 -8.78 -11.02 5.62
CA ASP A 336 -7.42 -11.09 5.08
C ASP A 336 -6.36 -11.00 6.20
N ALA A 337 -5.09 -10.81 5.84
CA ALA A 337 -4.01 -10.52 6.77
C ALA A 337 -3.56 -9.06 6.71
N LEU A 338 -3.20 -8.51 7.86
CA LEU A 338 -2.55 -7.22 8.01
C LEU A 338 -1.03 -7.41 7.91
N LEU A 339 -0.41 -6.91 6.84
CA LEU A 339 1.05 -6.86 6.73
C LEU A 339 1.62 -5.86 7.73
N LEU A 340 2.68 -6.25 8.43
CA LEU A 340 3.32 -5.43 9.45
C LEU A 340 4.23 -4.37 8.82
N PRO A 341 4.20 -3.11 9.29
CA PRO A 341 5.11 -2.06 8.82
C PRO A 341 6.58 -2.38 9.08
N HIS A 342 7.48 -1.76 8.31
CA HIS A 342 8.91 -1.83 8.58
C HIS A 342 9.25 -1.32 10.00
N GLY A 343 10.12 -2.02 10.72
CA GLY A 343 10.47 -1.74 12.11
C GLY A 343 9.52 -2.35 13.16
N SER A 344 8.56 -3.18 12.74
CA SER A 344 7.71 -3.91 13.70
C SER A 344 8.50 -4.97 14.44
N SER A 345 8.31 -5.06 15.76
CA SER A 345 8.91 -6.10 16.59
C SER A 345 8.25 -7.47 16.38
N THR A 346 9.02 -8.54 16.52
CA THR A 346 8.47 -9.89 16.66
C THR A 346 7.62 -9.98 17.91
N ALA A 347 6.69 -10.92 17.93
CA ALA A 347 5.91 -11.15 19.14
C ALA A 347 6.82 -11.72 20.25
N GLU A 348 6.53 -11.39 21.51
CA GLU A 348 7.26 -11.95 22.64
C GLU A 348 7.16 -13.49 22.64
N PRO A 349 8.24 -14.21 23.00
CA PRO A 349 8.21 -15.66 23.08
C PRO A 349 7.10 -16.15 24.02
N SER A 350 6.27 -17.06 23.54
CA SER A 350 5.19 -17.69 24.30
C SER A 350 5.28 -19.19 24.16
N GLU A 351 5.01 -19.95 25.22
CA GLU A 351 4.91 -21.42 25.15
C GLU A 351 3.84 -21.91 24.16
N THR A 352 2.91 -21.02 23.79
CA THR A 352 1.85 -21.29 22.82
C THR A 352 2.20 -20.90 21.39
N ALA A 353 3.40 -20.35 21.15
CA ALA A 353 3.90 -20.04 19.82
C ALA A 353 4.27 -21.32 19.07
N LEU A 354 3.88 -21.39 17.80
CA LEU A 354 4.18 -22.53 16.93
C LEU A 354 5.33 -22.18 15.99
N THR A 355 6.47 -22.85 16.13
CA THR A 355 7.59 -22.73 15.19
C THR A 355 7.47 -23.79 14.10
N VAL A 356 7.46 -23.34 12.85
CA VAL A 356 7.36 -24.19 11.66
C VAL A 356 8.65 -24.05 10.84
N THR A 357 9.36 -25.15 10.59
CA THR A 357 10.56 -25.22 9.74
C THR A 357 10.25 -25.87 8.40
N GLY A 358 11.20 -25.91 7.46
CA GLY A 358 11.00 -26.60 6.18
C GLY A 358 10.02 -25.90 5.23
N LEU A 359 9.91 -24.58 5.35
CA LEU A 359 8.89 -23.73 4.74
C LEU A 359 8.90 -23.65 3.20
N GLY A 360 9.98 -24.08 2.56
CA GLY A 360 10.13 -24.04 1.10
C GLY A 360 9.18 -24.97 0.33
N LYS A 361 8.45 -25.86 1.03
CA LYS A 361 7.38 -26.67 0.47
C LYS A 361 6.07 -26.42 1.22
N ARG A 362 4.95 -26.53 0.52
CA ARG A 362 3.62 -26.47 1.14
C ARG A 362 3.46 -27.63 2.12
N GLN A 363 3.13 -27.30 3.36
CA GLN A 363 2.93 -28.25 4.45
C GLN A 363 1.70 -27.89 5.28
N LYS A 364 1.10 -28.91 5.92
CA LYS A 364 -0.01 -28.71 6.86
C LYS A 364 0.55 -28.50 8.26
N VAL A 365 0.11 -27.45 8.91
CA VAL A 365 0.45 -27.11 10.29
C VAL A 365 -0.82 -27.14 11.14
N ASN A 366 -0.73 -27.68 12.35
CA ASN A 366 -1.88 -27.78 13.25
C ASN A 366 -1.93 -26.55 14.17
N ILE A 367 -2.92 -25.68 13.97
CA ILE A 367 -3.13 -24.48 14.78
C ILE A 367 -3.82 -24.87 16.09
N PRO A 368 -3.21 -24.66 17.27
CA PRO A 368 -3.73 -25.19 18.53
C PRO A 368 -5.11 -24.65 18.91
N LYS A 369 -5.35 -23.35 18.70
CA LYS A 369 -6.61 -22.67 19.03
C LYS A 369 -6.98 -21.65 17.95
N PRO A 370 -8.27 -21.46 17.64
CA PRO A 370 -8.68 -20.37 16.76
C PRO A 370 -8.34 -19.01 17.40
N GLY A 371 -7.86 -18.05 16.62
CA GLY A 371 -7.43 -16.77 17.17
C GLY A 371 -6.73 -15.86 16.15
N VAL A 372 -6.21 -14.74 16.66
CA VAL A 372 -5.35 -13.82 15.91
C VAL A 372 -3.91 -14.21 16.16
N TYR A 373 -3.11 -14.35 15.11
CA TYR A 373 -1.71 -14.75 15.16
C TYR A 373 -0.84 -13.72 14.45
N GLN A 374 0.28 -13.35 15.09
CA GLN A 374 1.40 -12.72 14.42
C GLN A 374 2.27 -13.82 13.80
N VAL A 375 2.68 -13.63 12.56
CA VAL A 375 3.57 -14.53 11.83
C VAL A 375 4.91 -13.83 11.64
N ASP A 376 5.92 -14.39 12.28
CA ASP A 376 7.31 -13.95 12.17
C ASP A 376 8.06 -14.93 11.25
N VAL A 377 8.59 -14.45 10.12
CA VAL A 377 9.31 -15.28 9.14
C VAL A 377 10.81 -15.01 9.24
N HIS A 378 11.56 -15.99 9.75
CA HIS A 378 13.00 -15.91 9.91
C HIS A 378 13.71 -16.46 8.67
N LEU A 379 14.48 -15.61 8.01
CA LEU A 379 15.23 -15.95 6.79
C LEU A 379 16.54 -16.67 7.08
N GLN A 380 17.09 -16.46 8.28
CA GLN A 380 18.31 -17.08 8.75
C GLN A 380 18.02 -17.67 10.14
N PRO A 381 18.69 -18.75 10.55
CA PRO A 381 18.73 -19.12 11.96
C PRO A 381 19.25 -17.91 12.75
N SER A 382 18.49 -17.46 13.74
CA SER A 382 18.89 -16.39 14.65
C SER A 382 20.03 -16.89 15.54
N LEU A 383 21.27 -16.81 15.05
CA LEU A 383 22.45 -17.14 15.86
C LEU A 383 22.60 -16.28 17.11
N GLY A 384 21.87 -15.16 17.16
CA GLY A 384 21.95 -14.17 18.22
C GLY A 384 21.45 -14.63 19.60
N GLN A 385 20.56 -15.62 19.73
CA GLN A 385 19.94 -15.88 21.05
C GLN A 385 19.70 -17.34 21.46
N ALA A 386 19.63 -18.33 20.57
CA ALA A 386 19.22 -19.69 20.96
C ALA A 386 20.32 -20.77 20.93
N VAL A 387 21.36 -20.64 20.09
CA VAL A 387 22.39 -21.68 19.94
C VAL A 387 23.55 -21.37 20.89
N VAL A 388 23.77 -22.21 21.90
CA VAL A 388 24.96 -22.16 22.77
C VAL A 388 26.16 -22.68 21.98
N ALA A 389 27.29 -21.97 22.04
CA ALA A 389 28.52 -22.41 21.38
C ALA A 389 29.04 -23.69 22.04
N ASP A 390 29.45 -24.67 21.24
CA ASP A 390 29.98 -25.95 21.73
C ASP A 390 31.28 -26.31 21.00
N ALA A 391 32.38 -26.25 21.74
CA ALA A 391 33.71 -26.57 21.23
C ALA A 391 34.11 -28.04 21.49
N SER A 392 33.31 -28.82 22.22
CA SER A 392 33.69 -30.14 22.75
C SER A 392 34.09 -31.16 21.69
N ARG A 393 33.61 -30.98 20.46
CA ARG A 393 33.83 -31.89 19.34
C ARG A 393 34.73 -31.31 18.24
N LEU A 394 35.28 -30.10 18.42
CA LEU A 394 36.09 -29.43 17.38
C LEU A 394 37.42 -30.12 17.04
N ASP A 395 37.82 -31.14 17.78
CA ASP A 395 38.99 -31.98 17.44
C ASP A 395 38.60 -33.28 16.72
N GLU A 396 37.32 -33.65 16.71
CA GLU A 396 36.84 -34.86 16.03
C GLU A 396 36.99 -34.72 14.51
N LYS A 397 37.65 -35.69 13.87
CA LYS A 397 37.89 -35.72 12.42
C LYS A 397 38.49 -34.41 11.87
N LEU A 398 39.27 -33.71 12.70
CA LEU A 398 40.08 -32.58 12.27
C LEU A 398 41.23 -33.08 11.38
N VAL A 399 41.21 -32.68 10.11
CA VAL A 399 42.29 -32.94 9.16
C VAL A 399 43.45 -32.01 9.46
N GLY A 400 43.20 -30.72 9.63
CA GLY A 400 44.25 -29.78 9.99
C GLY A 400 43.70 -28.43 10.43
N PHE A 401 44.36 -27.83 11.41
CA PHE A 401 44.16 -26.47 11.85
C PHE A 401 45.47 -25.69 11.72
N TRP A 402 45.52 -24.75 10.77
CA TRP A 402 46.64 -23.84 10.58
C TRP A 402 46.29 -22.50 11.23
N GLY A 403 46.77 -22.31 12.46
CA GLY A 403 46.56 -21.06 13.20
C GLY A 403 47.43 -19.90 12.73
N LEU A 404 48.42 -20.13 11.84
CA LEU A 404 49.25 -19.10 11.18
C LEU A 404 49.95 -18.11 12.15
N ASN A 405 50.16 -18.55 13.40
CA ASN A 405 50.79 -17.80 14.47
C ASN A 405 52.32 -17.87 14.38
N GLY A 406 52.90 -17.23 13.36
CA GLY A 406 54.35 -17.15 13.14
C GLY A 406 54.97 -18.37 12.47
N ASN A 407 54.17 -19.38 12.14
CA ASN A 407 54.54 -20.55 11.36
C ASN A 407 53.30 -21.12 10.64
N ALA A 408 53.51 -22.09 9.73
CA ALA A 408 52.43 -22.78 9.01
C ALA A 408 52.30 -24.26 9.44
N ASP A 409 52.61 -24.59 10.69
CA ASP A 409 52.35 -25.92 11.23
C ASP A 409 50.84 -26.14 11.38
N SER A 410 50.39 -27.38 11.20
CA SER A 410 49.03 -27.80 11.52
C SER A 410 48.90 -28.24 12.98
N LEU A 411 47.68 -28.13 13.51
CA LEU A 411 47.22 -28.82 14.71
C LEU A 411 46.13 -29.84 14.34
N PRO A 412 46.15 -31.06 14.90
CA PRO A 412 47.26 -31.65 15.66
C PRO A 412 48.55 -31.71 14.82
N LYS A 413 49.72 -31.62 15.46
CA LYS A 413 51.00 -31.50 14.76
C LYS A 413 51.29 -32.76 13.92
N ARG A 414 51.33 -32.60 12.60
CA ARG A 414 51.65 -33.64 11.62
C ARG A 414 52.64 -33.09 10.60
N LYS A 415 53.74 -33.80 10.39
CA LYS A 415 54.85 -33.35 9.51
C LYS A 415 54.39 -33.27 8.06
N GLU A 416 53.51 -34.17 7.65
CA GLU A 416 52.91 -34.29 6.33
C GLU A 416 51.99 -33.10 6.01
N LEU A 417 51.47 -32.43 7.04
CA LEU A 417 50.53 -31.32 6.93
C LEU A 417 51.17 -29.97 7.34
N THR A 418 52.50 -29.90 7.44
CA THR A 418 53.22 -28.64 7.64
C THR A 418 53.22 -27.86 6.32
N GLY A 419 52.70 -26.64 6.37
CA GLY A 419 52.71 -25.72 5.25
C GLY A 419 54.05 -24.99 5.09
N ALA A 420 54.30 -24.51 3.87
CA ALA A 420 55.39 -23.60 3.56
C ALA A 420 54.85 -22.29 2.98
N LEU A 421 55.44 -21.17 3.38
CA LEU A 421 55.20 -19.89 2.71
C LEU A 421 55.84 -19.90 1.32
N VAL A 422 55.11 -19.42 0.33
CA VAL A 422 55.58 -19.22 -1.05
C VAL A 422 55.47 -17.74 -1.37
N GLY A 423 56.42 -17.22 -2.14
CA GLY A 423 56.51 -15.79 -2.45
C GLY A 423 57.23 -15.01 -1.35
N ASP A 424 56.79 -13.79 -1.10
CA ASP A 424 57.23 -12.92 -0.01
C ASP A 424 56.18 -12.75 1.10
N ALA A 425 55.20 -13.67 1.12
CA ALA A 425 54.22 -13.85 2.17
C ALA A 425 54.86 -13.81 3.57
N LYS A 426 54.20 -13.13 4.51
CA LYS A 426 54.74 -12.89 5.85
C LYS A 426 53.67 -12.92 6.93
N PHE A 427 54.09 -13.23 8.14
CA PHE A 427 53.22 -13.15 9.30
C PHE A 427 53.08 -11.71 9.79
N VAL A 428 51.84 -11.26 10.00
CA VAL A 428 51.50 -9.94 10.52
C VAL A 428 50.62 -10.07 11.76
N LYS A 429 50.59 -9.04 12.61
CA LYS A 429 49.73 -9.06 13.79
C LYS A 429 48.25 -9.20 13.40
N SER A 430 47.57 -10.16 14.01
CA SER A 430 46.14 -10.41 13.81
C SER A 430 45.36 -10.01 15.06
N PRO A 431 44.15 -9.42 14.90
CA PRO A 431 43.22 -9.23 16.01
C PRO A 431 42.36 -10.48 16.29
N ILE A 432 42.54 -11.56 15.53
CA ILE A 432 41.88 -12.84 15.75
C ILE A 432 42.71 -13.66 16.74
N GLY A 433 42.08 -14.06 17.85
CA GLY A 433 42.78 -14.71 18.96
C GLY A 433 43.62 -13.74 19.81
N LYS A 434 44.10 -14.22 20.97
CA LYS A 434 44.94 -13.43 21.87
C LYS A 434 46.39 -13.47 21.39
N ASP A 435 46.94 -12.32 21.04
CA ASP A 435 48.31 -12.16 20.50
C ASP A 435 48.55 -12.96 19.20
N GLY A 436 47.50 -13.13 18.39
CA GLY A 436 47.55 -13.90 17.15
C GLY A 436 48.34 -13.22 16.03
N GLN A 437 48.77 -14.02 15.04
CA GLN A 437 49.30 -13.55 13.77
C GLN A 437 48.53 -14.21 12.62
N ALA A 438 48.40 -13.48 11.52
CA ALA A 438 47.82 -13.96 10.29
C ALA A 438 48.89 -13.99 9.19
N VAL A 439 48.68 -14.76 8.14
CA VAL A 439 49.49 -14.62 6.93
C VAL A 439 48.96 -13.44 6.12
N SER A 440 49.85 -12.52 5.75
CA SER A 440 49.58 -11.43 4.81
C SER A 440 50.03 -11.86 3.42
N LEU A 441 49.13 -11.69 2.45
CA LEU A 441 49.32 -12.03 1.05
C LEU A 441 49.13 -10.78 0.19
N ASP A 442 50.08 -10.47 -0.68
CA ASP A 442 50.09 -9.22 -1.46
C ASP A 442 49.27 -9.28 -2.77
N GLY A 443 48.83 -10.49 -3.14
CA GLY A 443 48.09 -10.81 -4.36
C GLY A 443 48.99 -11.15 -5.57
N ASN A 444 50.28 -11.41 -5.37
CA ASN A 444 51.28 -11.66 -6.41
C ASN A 444 52.39 -12.65 -5.99
N GLY A 445 52.20 -13.94 -6.28
CA GLY A 445 53.10 -15.04 -5.93
C GLY A 445 52.80 -15.72 -4.59
N ASP A 446 52.16 -15.00 -3.66
CA ASP A 446 51.97 -15.38 -2.26
C ASP A 446 50.95 -16.49 -2.00
N ALA A 447 51.33 -17.45 -1.14
CA ALA A 447 50.42 -18.43 -0.54
C ALA A 447 51.06 -19.19 0.61
N VAL A 448 50.25 -19.96 1.35
CA VAL A 448 50.72 -21.12 2.10
C VAL A 448 50.41 -22.38 1.28
N VAL A 449 51.42 -23.23 1.08
CA VAL A 449 51.27 -24.51 0.38
C VAL A 449 51.51 -25.64 1.36
N VAL A 450 50.53 -26.53 1.51
CA VAL A 450 50.64 -27.74 2.32
C VAL A 450 50.70 -28.94 1.37
N PRO A 451 51.75 -29.78 1.46
CA PRO A 451 51.91 -30.94 0.60
C PRO A 451 50.67 -31.85 0.61
N ARG A 452 50.32 -32.40 -0.55
CA ARG A 452 49.23 -33.36 -0.66
C ARG A 452 49.49 -34.62 0.17
N ASP A 453 48.56 -34.96 1.06
CA ASP A 453 48.59 -36.18 1.87
C ASP A 453 47.21 -36.83 2.00
N LYS A 454 47.15 -38.17 2.08
CA LYS A 454 45.89 -38.96 2.16
C LYS A 454 45.00 -38.62 3.35
N LEU A 455 45.54 -38.00 4.40
CA LEU A 455 44.73 -37.46 5.50
C LEU A 455 43.72 -36.40 5.04
N MET A 456 43.93 -35.80 3.87
CA MET A 456 43.02 -34.83 3.25
C MET A 456 41.88 -35.46 2.45
N ASP A 457 41.83 -36.80 2.33
CA ASP A 457 40.84 -37.51 1.54
C ASP A 457 39.44 -37.40 2.17
N VAL A 458 38.46 -37.01 1.34
CA VAL A 458 37.04 -36.94 1.69
C VAL A 458 36.21 -37.90 0.86
N GLY A 459 36.73 -38.40 -0.27
CA GLY A 459 36.03 -39.27 -1.19
C GLY A 459 34.66 -38.72 -1.56
N THR A 460 33.65 -39.56 -1.42
CA THR A 460 32.23 -39.20 -1.56
C THR A 460 31.60 -38.66 -0.27
N GLY A 461 32.36 -38.54 0.81
CA GLY A 461 31.92 -38.13 2.13
C GLY A 461 31.69 -36.62 2.29
N GLU A 462 31.35 -36.24 3.53
CA GLU A 462 31.10 -34.87 3.94
C GLU A 462 32.38 -34.21 4.48
N PHE A 463 32.45 -32.88 4.41
CA PHE A 463 33.59 -32.14 4.97
C PHE A 463 33.22 -30.70 5.36
N THR A 464 34.09 -30.06 6.13
CA THR A 464 33.96 -28.63 6.46
C THR A 464 35.30 -27.95 6.29
N VAL A 465 35.30 -26.79 5.64
CA VAL A 465 36.46 -25.89 5.58
C VAL A 465 36.07 -24.52 6.10
N SER A 466 36.93 -23.89 6.90
CA SER A 466 36.71 -22.56 7.44
C SER A 466 38.00 -21.75 7.56
N ALA A 467 37.87 -20.43 7.55
CA ALA A 467 38.98 -19.51 7.76
C ALA A 467 38.47 -18.15 8.27
N TRP A 468 39.32 -17.42 8.97
CA TRP A 468 39.17 -15.99 9.12
C TRP A 468 39.89 -15.29 7.96
N ILE A 469 39.21 -14.36 7.28
CA ILE A 469 39.76 -13.63 6.14
C ILE A 469 39.55 -12.12 6.30
N ARG A 470 40.52 -11.34 5.83
CA ARG A 470 40.40 -9.90 5.65
C ARG A 470 40.96 -9.51 4.29
N PRO A 471 40.15 -9.59 3.22
CA PRO A 471 40.60 -9.18 1.90
C PRO A 471 40.79 -7.66 1.89
N SER A 472 41.95 -7.16 1.47
CA SER A 472 42.14 -5.72 1.25
C SER A 472 41.56 -5.27 -0.08
N GLN A 473 41.35 -6.21 -1.01
CA GLN A 473 40.70 -6.00 -2.29
C GLN A 473 39.80 -7.20 -2.65
N LEU A 474 38.57 -6.92 -3.08
CA LEU A 474 37.68 -7.96 -3.62
C LEU A 474 38.10 -8.29 -5.06
N ARG A 475 38.36 -9.56 -5.32
CA ARG A 475 38.79 -10.10 -6.62
C ARG A 475 38.55 -11.61 -6.65
N GLN A 476 38.67 -12.19 -7.84
CA GLN A 476 38.78 -13.63 -7.97
C GLN A 476 40.01 -14.11 -7.19
N ALA A 477 39.84 -14.97 -6.19
CA ALA A 477 40.93 -15.46 -5.36
C ALA A 477 40.52 -16.67 -4.52
N GLY A 478 41.41 -17.67 -4.43
CA GLY A 478 41.25 -18.83 -3.57
C GLY A 478 41.46 -18.49 -2.10
N ILE A 479 40.63 -19.06 -1.23
CA ILE A 479 40.78 -18.94 0.24
C ILE A 479 41.45 -20.20 0.76
N VAL A 480 40.84 -21.37 0.51
CA VAL A 480 41.41 -22.69 0.75
C VAL A 480 41.05 -23.58 -0.43
N VAL A 481 42.04 -24.21 -1.06
CA VAL A 481 41.86 -24.88 -2.34
C VAL A 481 42.61 -26.20 -2.36
N LEU A 482 41.90 -27.28 -2.67
CA LEU A 482 42.45 -28.61 -2.92
C LEU A 482 41.90 -29.11 -4.27
N GLY A 483 42.34 -28.44 -5.33
CA GLY A 483 41.77 -28.51 -6.68
C GLY A 483 42.24 -27.32 -7.51
N GLY A 484 41.41 -26.86 -8.45
CA GLY A 484 41.74 -25.68 -9.25
C GLY A 484 40.62 -25.27 -10.20
N TYR A 485 40.81 -24.14 -10.89
CA TYR A 485 39.93 -23.74 -11.98
C TYR A 485 40.11 -24.63 -13.21
N GLY A 486 39.26 -24.42 -14.22
CA GLY A 486 39.24 -25.26 -15.42
C GLY A 486 38.71 -26.68 -15.13
N TRP A 487 37.86 -26.83 -14.12
CA TRP A 487 37.32 -28.11 -13.65
C TRP A 487 38.36 -29.11 -13.15
N THR A 488 39.51 -28.64 -12.66
CA THR A 488 40.51 -29.51 -12.03
C THR A 488 39.89 -30.28 -10.87
N HIS A 489 40.00 -31.62 -10.91
CA HIS A 489 39.49 -32.55 -9.90
C HIS A 489 39.80 -32.07 -8.47
N GLY A 490 38.79 -32.03 -7.61
CA GLY A 490 38.91 -31.56 -6.24
C GLY A 490 37.86 -30.50 -5.89
N TRP A 491 38.20 -29.61 -4.97
CA TRP A 491 37.32 -28.54 -4.51
C TRP A 491 38.05 -27.20 -4.34
N VAL A 492 37.29 -26.12 -4.55
CA VAL A 492 37.76 -24.74 -4.53
C VAL A 492 36.83 -23.93 -3.62
N PHE A 493 37.35 -23.45 -2.48
CA PHE A 493 36.66 -22.50 -1.62
C PHE A 493 37.24 -21.11 -1.83
N ASP A 494 36.48 -20.23 -2.48
CA ASP A 494 37.01 -19.02 -3.10
C ASP A 494 36.04 -17.81 -3.08
N MET A 495 36.58 -16.66 -3.48
CA MET A 495 35.80 -15.58 -4.05
C MET A 495 35.89 -15.69 -5.58
N PRO A 496 34.77 -15.89 -6.31
CA PRO A 496 34.82 -16.11 -7.75
C PRO A 496 35.00 -14.81 -8.56
N ASP A 497 34.68 -13.66 -7.97
CA ASP A 497 34.69 -12.36 -8.63
C ASP A 497 34.98 -11.22 -7.65
N ASN A 498 34.93 -9.97 -8.15
CA ASN A 498 35.17 -8.77 -7.35
C ASN A 498 33.93 -8.24 -6.59
N LYS A 499 32.85 -9.02 -6.48
CA LYS A 499 31.58 -8.58 -5.89
C LYS A 499 31.40 -9.04 -4.45
N GLY A 500 32.41 -9.65 -3.84
CA GLY A 500 32.34 -10.15 -2.45
C GLY A 500 31.39 -11.32 -2.29
N VAL A 501 31.38 -12.21 -3.28
CA VAL A 501 30.70 -13.52 -3.26
C VAL A 501 31.62 -14.54 -2.61
N LEU A 502 31.07 -15.43 -1.78
CA LEU A 502 31.73 -16.63 -1.29
C LEU A 502 31.23 -17.83 -2.11
N ARG A 503 32.12 -18.72 -2.53
CA ARG A 503 31.74 -19.91 -3.30
C ARG A 503 32.51 -21.14 -2.86
N LEU A 504 31.84 -22.29 -2.95
CA LEU A 504 32.44 -23.60 -2.99
C LEU A 504 32.09 -24.27 -4.32
N GLU A 505 33.11 -24.64 -5.09
CA GLU A 505 32.98 -25.36 -6.35
C GLU A 505 33.69 -26.71 -6.28
N THR A 506 33.11 -27.74 -6.87
CA THR A 506 33.69 -29.09 -6.88
C THR A 506 33.72 -29.67 -8.29
N SER A 507 34.76 -30.43 -8.57
CA SER A 507 34.94 -31.16 -9.83
C SER A 507 35.30 -32.61 -9.54
N ASN A 508 34.73 -33.54 -10.30
CA ASN A 508 34.98 -34.98 -10.13
C ASN A 508 36.31 -35.43 -10.79
N ALA A 509 36.64 -36.73 -10.65
CA ALA A 509 37.84 -37.33 -11.22
C ALA A 509 37.94 -37.26 -12.75
N MET A 510 36.84 -36.98 -13.46
CA MET A 510 36.81 -36.76 -14.91
C MET A 510 37.01 -35.30 -15.30
N ASN A 511 37.36 -34.43 -14.34
CA ASN A 511 37.45 -32.98 -14.51
C ASN A 511 36.14 -32.36 -15.02
N GLN A 512 35.01 -32.78 -14.43
CA GLN A 512 33.69 -32.24 -14.73
C GLN A 512 33.08 -31.64 -13.47
N SER A 513 32.28 -30.59 -13.64
CA SER A 513 31.53 -29.99 -12.52
C SER A 513 30.69 -31.03 -11.79
N ASN A 514 30.83 -31.05 -10.47
CA ASN A 514 30.05 -31.90 -9.56
C ASN A 514 29.15 -31.06 -8.64
N GLY A 515 29.08 -29.75 -8.88
CA GLY A 515 28.25 -28.81 -8.15
C GLY A 515 29.03 -27.55 -7.76
N SER A 516 28.29 -26.45 -7.65
CA SER A 516 28.79 -25.13 -7.27
C SER A 516 27.74 -24.46 -6.39
N VAL A 517 28.15 -24.03 -5.20
CA VAL A 517 27.31 -23.28 -4.25
C VAL A 517 27.95 -21.94 -4.06
N ALA A 518 27.20 -20.87 -4.32
CA ALA A 518 27.68 -19.50 -4.17
C ALA A 518 26.70 -18.68 -3.33
N SER A 519 27.24 -17.73 -2.57
CA SER A 519 26.45 -16.72 -1.90
C SER A 519 25.99 -15.64 -2.89
N ARG A 520 25.10 -14.78 -2.44
CA ARG A 520 24.82 -13.50 -3.11
C ARG A 520 26.02 -12.54 -3.04
N PRO A 521 26.11 -11.54 -3.95
CA PRO A 521 27.09 -10.46 -3.86
C PRO A 521 27.01 -9.63 -2.58
N GLY A 522 28.16 -9.14 -2.14
CA GLY A 522 28.31 -8.19 -1.03
C GLY A 522 28.27 -8.81 0.36
N VAL A 523 28.34 -10.15 0.49
CA VAL A 523 28.43 -10.82 1.80
C VAL A 523 29.82 -10.70 2.41
N ILE A 524 30.88 -10.64 1.58
CA ILE A 524 32.24 -10.31 1.98
C ILE A 524 32.52 -8.83 1.63
N ARG A 525 33.18 -8.12 2.54
CA ARG A 525 33.58 -6.72 2.35
C ARG A 525 35.08 -6.54 2.53
N ALA A 526 35.67 -5.70 1.69
CA ALA A 526 37.08 -5.35 1.80
C ALA A 526 37.40 -4.66 3.14
N ASN A 527 38.63 -4.86 3.61
CA ASN A 527 39.22 -4.29 4.82
C ASN A 527 38.48 -4.63 6.13
N GLN A 528 37.68 -5.70 6.12
CA GLN A 528 36.94 -6.20 7.28
C GLN A 528 37.26 -7.68 7.49
N TRP A 529 37.42 -8.08 8.76
CA TRP A 529 37.53 -9.50 9.13
C TRP A 529 36.17 -10.18 8.99
N HIS A 530 36.17 -11.32 8.32
CA HIS A 530 35.02 -12.22 8.22
C HIS A 530 35.45 -13.64 8.55
N HIS A 531 34.67 -14.35 9.35
CA HIS A 531 34.78 -15.80 9.41
C HIS A 531 33.98 -16.41 8.26
N VAL A 532 34.61 -17.24 7.43
CA VAL A 532 33.96 -17.91 6.31
C VAL A 532 34.01 -19.42 6.52
N ALA A 533 32.93 -20.13 6.20
CA ALA A 533 32.92 -21.58 6.25
C ALA A 533 32.04 -22.18 5.14
N ALA A 534 32.44 -23.35 4.65
CA ALA A 534 31.60 -24.21 3.81
C ALA A 534 31.41 -25.55 4.53
N VAL A 535 30.15 -25.90 4.81
CA VAL A 535 29.76 -27.20 5.35
C VAL A 535 29.15 -28.02 4.23
N VAL A 536 29.88 -29.05 3.82
CA VAL A 536 29.56 -29.84 2.62
C VAL A 536 28.92 -31.14 3.04
N ARG A 537 27.60 -31.22 2.84
CA ARG A 537 26.86 -32.48 2.85
C ARG A 537 26.40 -32.76 1.43
N ARG A 538 26.62 -34.00 0.96
CA ARG A 538 26.29 -34.39 -0.41
C ARG A 538 24.77 -34.46 -0.61
N GLY A 539 24.35 -34.30 -1.86
CA GLY A 539 22.95 -34.40 -2.27
C GLY A 539 22.26 -33.05 -2.45
N GLU A 540 20.98 -33.13 -2.77
CA GLU A 540 20.20 -31.98 -3.19
C GLU A 540 20.03 -30.94 -2.08
N ASN A 541 20.59 -29.74 -2.28
CA ASN A 541 20.49 -28.59 -1.37
C ASN A 541 20.95 -28.87 0.07
N ASN A 542 22.00 -29.67 0.22
CA ASN A 542 22.53 -30.11 1.50
C ASN A 542 23.85 -29.41 1.89
N THR A 543 24.50 -28.70 0.97
CA THR A 543 25.74 -27.94 1.24
C THR A 543 25.41 -26.49 1.59
N GLN A 544 25.98 -25.97 2.67
CA GLN A 544 25.76 -24.61 3.17
C GLN A 544 27.07 -23.80 3.24
N LEU A 545 26.96 -22.50 2.96
CA LEU A 545 28.01 -21.50 3.13
C LEU A 545 27.64 -20.56 4.27
N TYR A 546 28.64 -20.18 5.06
CA TYR A 546 28.48 -19.31 6.22
C TYR A 546 29.47 -18.14 6.16
N VAL A 547 29.01 -16.95 6.53
CA VAL A 547 29.83 -15.76 6.78
C VAL A 547 29.46 -15.21 8.16
N ASN A 548 30.44 -15.09 9.06
CA ASN A 548 30.26 -14.69 10.45
C ASN A 548 29.23 -15.58 11.18
N GLY A 549 29.21 -16.87 10.84
CA GLY A 549 28.22 -17.84 11.33
C GLY A 549 26.87 -17.80 10.64
N TYR A 550 26.50 -16.73 9.93
CA TYR A 550 25.22 -16.65 9.24
C TYR A 550 25.25 -17.42 7.94
N GLU A 551 24.23 -18.24 7.67
CA GLU A 551 24.06 -18.91 6.38
C GLU A 551 23.88 -17.86 5.28
N VAL A 552 24.72 -17.93 4.24
CA VAL A 552 24.73 -16.99 3.10
C VAL A 552 24.50 -17.67 1.75
N GLY A 553 24.46 -19.00 1.72
CA GLY A 553 24.20 -19.78 0.52
C GLY A 553 23.93 -21.23 0.85
N VAL A 554 23.05 -21.86 0.07
CA VAL A 554 22.75 -23.29 0.12
C VAL A 554 22.65 -23.82 -1.30
N GLY A 555 23.11 -25.03 -1.53
CA GLY A 555 23.02 -25.63 -2.85
C GLY A 555 23.39 -27.09 -2.89
N THR A 556 23.43 -27.62 -4.10
CA THR A 556 23.63 -29.04 -4.37
C THR A 556 25.08 -29.29 -4.77
N ILE A 557 25.75 -30.16 -4.03
CA ILE A 557 26.98 -30.82 -4.45
C ILE A 557 26.65 -32.31 -4.57
N GLN A 558 26.83 -32.87 -5.77
CA GLN A 558 26.53 -34.27 -6.04
C GLN A 558 27.55 -35.19 -5.35
N SER A 559 27.15 -36.43 -5.11
CA SER A 559 28.06 -37.43 -4.53
C SER A 559 29.05 -37.91 -5.59
N SER A 560 30.28 -37.41 -5.53
CA SER A 560 31.42 -37.87 -6.33
C SER A 560 32.69 -37.86 -5.49
N ASP A 561 33.66 -38.68 -5.90
CA ASP A 561 35.01 -38.65 -5.34
C ASP A 561 35.73 -37.35 -5.69
N LEU A 562 36.25 -36.65 -4.67
CA LEU A 562 36.98 -35.39 -4.80
C LEU A 562 38.48 -35.53 -4.49
N ASP A 563 38.98 -36.74 -4.30
CA ASP A 563 40.35 -36.95 -3.83
C ASP A 563 41.36 -36.88 -4.99
N ASN A 564 41.86 -35.68 -5.28
CA ASN A 564 42.90 -35.50 -6.30
C ASN A 564 44.31 -35.66 -5.70
N PRO A 565 45.08 -36.71 -6.05
CA PRO A 565 46.40 -36.96 -5.47
C PRO A 565 47.52 -36.08 -6.07
N LYS A 566 47.22 -35.24 -7.07
CA LYS A 566 48.22 -34.47 -7.83
C LYS A 566 48.30 -32.99 -7.44
N VAL A 567 47.43 -32.54 -6.54
CA VAL A 567 47.33 -31.12 -6.16
C VAL A 567 47.57 -30.96 -4.66
N ASP A 568 48.46 -30.04 -4.32
CA ASP A 568 48.68 -29.62 -2.95
C ASP A 568 47.51 -28.76 -2.44
N LEU A 569 47.32 -28.74 -1.12
CA LEU A 569 46.40 -27.79 -0.50
C LEU A 569 47.05 -26.41 -0.54
N THR A 570 46.31 -25.42 -1.05
CA THR A 570 46.78 -24.04 -1.10
C THR A 570 45.85 -23.14 -0.29
N ILE A 571 46.43 -22.27 0.53
CA ILE A 571 45.72 -21.24 1.29
C ILE A 571 46.12 -19.89 0.67
N GLY A 572 45.11 -19.14 0.22
CA GLY A 572 45.30 -17.81 -0.37
C GLY A 572 45.56 -17.77 -1.88
N ARG A 573 45.49 -18.91 -2.59
CA ARG A 573 45.56 -18.91 -4.06
C ARG A 573 44.73 -20.02 -4.68
N VAL A 574 44.36 -19.83 -5.95
CA VAL A 574 44.06 -20.94 -6.87
C VAL A 574 45.25 -21.01 -7.83
N PRO A 575 45.78 -22.21 -8.15
CA PRO A 575 46.78 -22.35 -9.20
C PRO A 575 46.36 -21.63 -10.50
N ASP A 576 47.30 -20.91 -11.12
CA ASP A 576 47.12 -20.20 -12.40
C ASP A 576 45.99 -19.14 -12.45
N ALA A 577 45.60 -18.60 -11.29
CA ALA A 577 44.58 -17.54 -11.18
C ALA A 577 45.08 -16.29 -10.46
N GLN A 578 44.19 -15.29 -10.36
CA GLN A 578 44.38 -14.15 -9.45
C GLN A 578 44.45 -14.64 -7.99
N GLN A 579 45.39 -14.10 -7.22
CA GLN A 579 45.68 -14.55 -5.85
C GLN A 579 45.01 -13.67 -4.79
N PHE A 580 44.85 -14.23 -3.60
CA PHE A 580 44.25 -13.53 -2.47
C PHE A 580 45.14 -12.36 -2.06
N LYS A 581 44.51 -11.22 -1.82
CA LYS A 581 45.18 -10.01 -1.38
C LYS A 581 44.57 -9.54 -0.06
N GLY A 582 45.33 -9.62 1.02
CA GLY A 582 44.89 -9.33 2.38
C GLY A 582 45.42 -10.35 3.38
N GLU A 583 44.73 -10.50 4.50
CA GLU A 583 45.14 -11.41 5.58
C GLU A 583 44.24 -12.65 5.68
N ILE A 584 44.84 -13.82 5.99
CA ILE A 584 44.13 -15.08 6.29
C ILE A 584 44.64 -15.64 7.61
N ASP A 585 43.73 -16.13 8.44
CA ASP A 585 44.01 -16.66 9.77
C ASP A 585 43.11 -17.86 10.10
N GLU A 586 43.52 -18.65 11.10
CA GLU A 586 42.70 -19.66 11.76
C GLU A 586 42.03 -20.69 10.81
N VAL A 587 42.77 -21.16 9.80
CA VAL A 587 42.25 -22.07 8.76
C VAL A 587 42.04 -23.47 9.31
N ARG A 588 40.83 -24.02 9.15
CA ARG A 588 40.49 -25.38 9.60
C ARG A 588 39.88 -26.22 8.49
N TYR A 589 40.23 -27.49 8.46
CA TYR A 589 39.71 -28.49 7.55
C TYR A 589 39.31 -29.76 8.31
N TYR A 590 38.07 -30.20 8.11
CA TYR A 590 37.45 -31.35 8.77
C TYR A 590 36.94 -32.36 7.74
N SER A 591 37.13 -33.66 7.97
CA SER A 591 36.51 -34.74 7.19
C SER A 591 35.11 -35.11 7.70
N ARG A 592 34.37 -34.09 8.17
CA ARG A 592 32.97 -34.17 8.59
C ARG A 592 32.26 -32.83 8.41
N ALA A 593 30.93 -32.87 8.36
CA ALA A 593 30.11 -31.67 8.42
C ALA A 593 29.94 -31.17 9.87
N LEU A 594 30.28 -29.91 10.14
CA LEU A 594 30.05 -29.28 11.44
C LEU A 594 28.57 -28.90 11.65
N GLY A 595 28.13 -28.89 12.90
CA GLY A 595 26.85 -28.36 13.35
C GLY A 595 26.89 -26.86 13.70
N ALA A 596 25.73 -26.26 13.94
CA ALA A 596 25.62 -24.83 14.22
C ALA A 596 26.33 -24.40 15.52
N ALA A 597 26.29 -25.23 16.57
CA ALA A 597 26.97 -24.94 17.84
C ALA A 597 28.50 -24.92 17.71
N GLU A 598 29.04 -25.84 16.91
CA GLU A 598 30.47 -25.93 16.60
C GLU A 598 30.93 -24.78 15.71
N LEU A 599 30.15 -24.44 14.69
CA LEU A 599 30.40 -23.26 13.85
C LEU A 599 30.41 -21.97 14.67
N LYS A 600 29.52 -21.86 15.68
CA LYS A 600 29.51 -20.72 16.60
C LYS A 600 30.76 -20.70 17.47
N ALA A 601 31.23 -21.85 17.96
CA ALA A 601 32.47 -21.95 18.73
C ALA A 601 33.71 -21.51 17.92
N LEU A 602 33.74 -21.74 16.60
CA LEU A 602 34.81 -21.24 15.72
C LEU A 602 34.89 -19.71 15.63
N LEU A 603 33.83 -19.00 16.04
CA LEU A 603 33.78 -17.54 16.00
C LEU A 603 34.43 -16.88 17.22
N GLU A 604 34.60 -17.61 18.33
CA GLU A 604 35.07 -17.07 19.61
C GLU A 604 36.37 -16.23 19.49
N PRO A 605 37.40 -16.64 18.72
CA PRO A 605 38.63 -15.85 18.57
C PRO A 605 38.43 -14.44 17.99
N GLY A 606 37.36 -14.21 17.23
CA GLY A 606 37.06 -12.95 16.55
C GLY A 606 35.64 -12.45 16.79
N GLN A 607 35.02 -12.83 17.90
CA GLN A 607 33.57 -12.63 18.15
C GLN A 607 33.12 -11.17 17.97
N HIS A 608 33.97 -10.19 18.29
CA HIS A 608 33.70 -8.76 18.14
C HIS A 608 33.61 -8.27 16.69
N PHE A 609 34.12 -9.04 15.71
CA PHE A 609 33.96 -8.78 14.28
C PHE A 609 32.70 -9.43 13.69
N VAL A 610 32.07 -10.35 14.40
CA VAL A 610 30.91 -11.11 13.93
C VAL A 610 29.71 -10.17 13.78
N LYS A 611 29.35 -9.89 12.54
CA LYS A 611 28.16 -9.11 12.18
C LYS A 611 27.39 -9.83 11.09
N ALA A 612 26.06 -9.75 11.18
CA ALA A 612 25.17 -10.24 10.15
C ALA A 612 25.54 -9.61 8.79
N PRO A 613 25.75 -10.40 7.73
CA PRO A 613 25.94 -9.87 6.39
C PRO A 613 24.72 -9.04 5.98
N PRO A 614 24.90 -7.90 5.30
CA PRO A 614 23.79 -7.05 4.86
C PRO A 614 22.87 -7.87 3.95
N VAL A 615 21.57 -8.01 4.25
CA VAL A 615 20.61 -8.67 3.34
C VAL A 615 19.90 -7.58 2.54
N LYS A 616 19.70 -7.76 1.24
CA LYS A 616 18.83 -6.88 0.44
C LYS A 616 17.39 -7.28 0.67
N GLU A 617 16.44 -6.34 0.67
CA GLU A 617 15.02 -6.70 0.77
C GLU A 617 14.65 -7.64 -0.38
N GLU A 618 14.05 -8.78 -0.03
CA GLU A 618 13.58 -9.79 -0.98
C GLU A 618 12.06 -9.85 -0.97
N ASP A 619 11.48 -10.29 -2.09
CA ASP A 619 10.05 -10.56 -2.13
C ASP A 619 9.78 -11.84 -1.36
N LEU A 620 9.20 -11.67 -0.18
CA LEU A 620 8.76 -12.75 0.67
C LEU A 620 7.30 -13.02 0.36
N LYS A 621 7.02 -14.23 -0.13
CA LYS A 621 5.66 -14.73 -0.34
C LYS A 621 5.32 -15.76 0.73
N LEU A 622 4.38 -15.43 1.61
CA LEU A 622 3.79 -16.33 2.60
C LEU A 622 2.43 -16.80 2.09
N SER A 623 2.26 -18.11 1.96
CA SER A 623 0.93 -18.72 1.77
C SER A 623 0.48 -19.32 3.10
N VAL A 624 -0.69 -18.92 3.58
CA VAL A 624 -1.23 -19.41 4.86
C VAL A 624 -2.75 -19.48 4.84
N GLY A 625 -3.30 -20.67 5.04
CA GLY A 625 -4.75 -20.90 5.09
C GLY A 625 -5.50 -20.38 3.85
N GLY A 626 -4.94 -20.63 2.66
CA GLY A 626 -5.50 -20.18 1.38
C GLY A 626 -5.22 -18.71 1.02
N ARG A 627 -4.57 -17.94 1.89
CA ARG A 627 -4.17 -16.55 1.63
C ARG A 627 -2.79 -16.49 1.01
N GLU A 628 -2.57 -15.60 0.05
CA GLU A 628 -1.24 -15.28 -0.47
C GLU A 628 -0.83 -13.86 -0.08
N LEU A 629 0.20 -13.76 0.76
CA LEU A 629 0.78 -12.50 1.21
C LEU A 629 2.15 -12.35 0.58
N GLU A 630 2.43 -11.20 0.01
CA GLU A 630 3.68 -10.94 -0.68
C GLU A 630 4.16 -9.55 -0.30
N ALA A 631 5.40 -9.42 0.18
CA ALA A 631 5.98 -8.12 0.46
C ALA A 631 7.50 -8.16 0.35
N LYS A 632 8.07 -7.05 -0.11
CA LYS A 632 9.51 -6.85 -0.14
C LYS A 632 10.00 -6.48 1.26
N ARG A 633 10.66 -7.40 1.98
CA ARG A 633 10.96 -7.21 3.42
C ARG A 633 12.25 -7.89 3.87
N LEU A 634 12.80 -7.38 4.98
CA LEU A 634 13.99 -7.89 5.68
C LEU A 634 13.73 -8.28 7.14
N GLN A 635 12.59 -7.88 7.71
CA GLN A 635 12.28 -8.11 9.12
C GLN A 635 11.55 -9.43 9.31
N ALA A 636 11.72 -10.03 10.50
CA ALA A 636 11.01 -11.25 10.85
C ALA A 636 9.50 -11.01 10.96
N ALA A 637 9.08 -9.95 11.67
CA ALA A 637 7.66 -9.62 11.84
C ALA A 637 6.95 -9.34 10.52
N PHE A 638 6.17 -10.30 10.02
CA PHE A 638 5.69 -10.26 8.64
C PHE A 638 4.23 -9.85 8.54
N ALA A 639 3.33 -10.56 9.22
CA ALA A 639 1.90 -10.33 9.09
C ALA A 639 1.14 -10.69 10.37
N VAL A 640 -0.08 -10.17 10.49
CA VAL A 640 -1.07 -10.59 11.49
C VAL A 640 -2.32 -11.09 10.78
N LEU A 641 -2.84 -12.23 11.19
CA LEU A 641 -4.03 -12.80 10.58
C LEU A 641 -4.84 -13.64 11.56
N ARG A 642 -6.11 -13.81 11.23
CA ARG A 642 -7.02 -14.71 11.93
C ARG A 642 -6.94 -16.12 11.36
N LEU A 643 -6.58 -17.09 12.20
CA LEU A 643 -6.48 -18.50 11.85
C LEU A 643 -7.58 -19.31 12.55
N PRO A 644 -8.21 -20.27 11.83
CA PRO A 644 -9.04 -21.27 12.47
C PRO A 644 -8.18 -22.23 13.29
N GLY A 645 -8.76 -22.87 14.30
CA GLY A 645 -8.10 -24.02 14.95
C GLY A 645 -8.04 -25.21 14.00
N GLY A 646 -7.02 -26.06 14.17
CA GLY A 646 -6.82 -27.26 13.35
C GLY A 646 -5.87 -27.07 12.16
N SER A 647 -6.01 -27.94 11.15
CA SER A 647 -5.07 -28.01 10.02
C SER A 647 -5.15 -26.77 9.12
N THR A 648 -4.04 -26.06 8.98
CA THR A 648 -3.85 -24.92 8.07
C THR A 648 -2.66 -25.19 7.14
N GLU A 649 -2.80 -24.90 5.84
CA GLU A 649 -1.66 -24.98 4.92
C GLU A 649 -0.73 -23.78 5.11
N LEU A 650 0.58 -24.01 5.08
CA LEU A 650 1.60 -22.98 5.21
C LEU A 650 2.80 -23.24 4.28
N SER A 651 3.28 -22.20 3.61
CA SER A 651 4.56 -22.20 2.88
C SER A 651 5.14 -20.79 2.79
N VAL A 652 6.45 -20.70 2.68
CA VAL A 652 7.14 -19.44 2.39
C VAL A 652 8.08 -19.65 1.21
N SER A 653 8.07 -18.70 0.27
CA SER A 653 9.02 -18.64 -0.84
C SER A 653 9.66 -17.25 -0.94
N LEU A 654 10.91 -17.20 -1.38
CA LEU A 654 11.71 -15.98 -1.55
C LEU A 654 12.24 -15.91 -2.99
N THR A 655 12.31 -14.71 -3.57
CA THR A 655 12.82 -14.49 -4.93
C THR A 655 14.36 -14.58 -5.03
N GLY A 656 15.11 -14.52 -3.92
CA GLY A 656 16.58 -14.50 -3.89
C GLY A 656 17.29 -15.84 -3.66
N GLY A 657 16.57 -16.96 -3.62
CA GLY A 657 17.17 -18.30 -3.47
C GLY A 657 17.59 -18.67 -2.04
N LEU A 658 17.49 -17.76 -1.07
CA LEU A 658 17.57 -18.11 0.34
C LEU A 658 16.39 -19.00 0.72
N ARG A 659 16.61 -19.97 1.62
CA ARG A 659 15.54 -20.77 2.18
C ARG A 659 14.98 -20.09 3.43
N PRO A 660 13.67 -19.87 3.51
CA PRO A 660 13.07 -19.42 4.77
C PRO A 660 13.33 -20.50 5.83
N HIS A 661 13.95 -20.10 6.93
CA HIS A 661 14.38 -21.01 7.99
C HIS A 661 13.19 -21.49 8.81
N SER A 662 12.44 -20.54 9.37
CA SER A 662 11.28 -20.83 10.19
C SER A 662 10.21 -19.74 10.12
N ALA A 663 8.97 -20.11 10.41
CA ALA A 663 7.87 -19.20 10.63
C ALA A 663 7.37 -19.46 12.04
N VAL A 664 7.32 -18.43 12.86
CA VAL A 664 6.77 -18.50 14.22
C VAL A 664 5.40 -17.87 14.21
N LEU A 665 4.39 -18.66 14.57
CA LEU A 665 3.01 -18.21 14.70
C LEU A 665 2.71 -18.00 16.17
N THR A 666 2.68 -16.75 16.61
CA THR A 666 2.46 -16.38 18.01
C THR A 666 1.03 -15.86 18.19
N PRO A 667 0.23 -16.44 19.09
CA PRO A 667 -1.09 -15.90 19.44
C PRO A 667 -0.97 -14.46 19.94
N VAL A 668 -1.79 -13.57 19.40
CA VAL A 668 -1.86 -12.17 19.81
C VAL A 668 -2.92 -12.02 20.89
N THR A 669 -2.56 -11.46 22.05
CA THR A 669 -3.51 -11.19 23.14
C THR A 669 -4.50 -10.09 22.73
N ALA A 670 -5.77 -10.24 23.13
CA ALA A 670 -6.86 -9.38 22.67
C ALA A 670 -6.69 -7.91 23.11
N GLU A 671 -5.99 -7.70 24.22
CA GLU A 671 -5.74 -6.39 24.84
C GLU A 671 -4.57 -5.63 24.20
N SER A 672 -3.73 -6.34 23.42
CA SER A 672 -2.55 -5.73 22.78
C SER A 672 -2.95 -4.66 21.76
N ASP A 673 -2.10 -3.64 21.61
CA ASP A 673 -2.32 -2.60 20.59
C ASP A 673 -2.30 -3.18 19.17
N LEU A 674 -1.57 -4.27 18.97
CA LEU A 674 -1.58 -5.01 17.72
C LEU A 674 -2.94 -5.67 17.44
N ALA A 675 -3.57 -6.29 18.44
CA ALA A 675 -4.91 -6.85 18.30
C ALA A 675 -5.96 -5.76 18.03
N LYS A 676 -5.90 -4.62 18.74
CA LYS A 676 -6.81 -3.48 18.48
C LYS A 676 -6.64 -2.95 17.06
N ARG A 677 -5.39 -2.82 16.59
CA ARG A 677 -5.08 -2.39 15.23
C ARG A 677 -5.59 -3.39 14.19
N PHE A 678 -5.40 -4.69 14.43
CA PHE A 678 -5.90 -5.74 13.55
C PHE A 678 -7.43 -5.76 13.50
N ALA A 679 -8.10 -5.60 14.64
CA ALA A 679 -9.56 -5.52 14.72
C ALA A 679 -10.14 -4.29 14.00
N LYS A 680 -9.39 -3.18 13.91
CA LYS A 680 -9.79 -2.01 13.10
C LYS A 680 -9.58 -2.24 11.60
N PHE A 681 -8.62 -3.09 11.23
CA PHE A 681 -8.35 -3.46 9.85
C PHE A 681 -9.41 -4.43 9.31
N GLU A 682 -9.79 -5.44 10.10
CA GLU A 682 -10.90 -6.35 9.79
C GLU A 682 -12.24 -5.63 9.72
#